data_AF-A0A928A1W8-F1
#
_entry.id   AF-A0A928A1W8-F1
#
_cell.length_a   1.000
_cell.length_b   1.000
_cell.length_c   1.000
_cell.angle_alpha   90.00
_cell.angle_beta   90.00
_cell.angle_gamma   90.00
#
_symmetry.space_group_name_H-M   'P 1'
#
loop_
_entity.id
_entity.type
_entity.pdbx_description
1 polymer ?
#
loop_
_entity_poly.entity_id
_entity_poly.type
_entity_poly.pdbx_seq_one_letter_code
_entity_poly.pdbx_strand_id
1 'polypeptide(L)'
;MKKKNLIILLLIPFIISLLGIVTINVSINTFYGDITSIKWDYEDVEAFELSNSKYLLQATAYNANNAPLDNGNTLIWKVSNKDSTIEDPIAEIVYENENYYLKTNSTGEVTVTCSNLKGNIFRTMTAMIYKEGAIIVTPVISSSQNNIDSIIYYGEHDLVKGNKENAKFEFNIRCVPSQIASEILVKNKTSNIDVDLNKKIVTILDEGDASFTIGSPSLGVSEAVINFKVVDEGINVYTYDDLLYCTNNSKEGEIVVLRKSFESKEFMKQNESNNVEMFGHLSDKTNKFSFDDEVYRFETTFNQEYITQWNEFVKTDNKYSSLSNYLAAGLRVQKDFYGNGYTLNLHNLCYPSEVSRPEGYSFDIPTLGLNDIFRGPLPFYTLGDPYGLPLVTAFGQDNVGMYIDGDNITVNDVNIKNADLTGSMSFLDYTGTVVEVNGNNVTIKNSRLQNGKNVLRCFSTENFKLENSLLSNARNFLLEVGSDEYLAYDELSKYEFINEEGTIINNSISEYFNGKDSYGDKEMGKYLLGSFTDPEKMRNSLKSIQSAFNNQEAVKDIYKGNIIIEDTYFYNSGISAIALESMFNGPFLYKPGPEDVTNILSSMTIEGKSVIPYTPTKVGGTSFPVKVELVGKTKFYDYKDSSNLDITGLINENISVIAKEVFDKTAAINIDTIFPIKPLLLKQARSMGCTFSSDGVEYINVPIAFYGGGLNLSTVDISLLENKEQLGDNISINFLNEYMTPSDVGNIMSQMKEVMLKCVTIVTGFEPFEFVCVRGNGYWFDQTPDVQDLINNAKGV
;
A
#
# COMPACT_ATOMS: atom_id res chain seq x y z
N MET A 1 -23.74 51.10 -8.98
CA MET A 1 -24.17 49.69 -9.14
C MET A 1 -23.83 48.93 -7.85
N LYS A 2 -24.76 48.17 -7.26
CA LYS A 2 -24.49 47.41 -6.02
C LYS A 2 -23.44 46.33 -6.31
N LYS A 3 -22.43 46.15 -5.44
CA LYS A 3 -21.33 45.15 -5.56
C LYS A 3 -21.83 43.74 -5.96
N LYS A 4 -23.03 43.34 -5.54
CA LYS A 4 -23.70 42.09 -5.93
C LYS A 4 -23.87 41.88 -7.44
N ASN A 5 -24.09 42.94 -8.23
CA ASN A 5 -24.36 42.79 -9.67
C ASN A 5 -23.10 42.65 -10.52
N LEU A 6 -21.92 43.02 -10.00
CA LEU A 6 -20.65 42.87 -10.71
C LEU A 6 -20.12 41.43 -10.58
N ILE A 7 -20.33 40.80 -9.42
CA ILE A 7 -20.00 39.39 -9.14
C ILE A 7 -20.81 38.45 -10.05
N ILE A 8 -22.11 38.73 -10.22
CA ILE A 8 -23.00 37.96 -11.11
C ILE A 8 -22.59 38.10 -12.59
N LEU A 9 -22.07 39.27 -13.01
CA LEU A 9 -21.63 39.48 -14.39
C LEU A 9 -20.30 38.76 -14.71
N LEU A 10 -19.46 38.51 -13.71
CA LEU A 10 -18.18 37.79 -13.82
C LEU A 10 -18.35 36.26 -13.75
N LEU A 11 -19.49 35.76 -13.24
CA LEU A 11 -19.83 34.33 -13.16
C LEU A 11 -20.41 33.75 -14.46
N ILE A 12 -20.86 34.58 -15.40
CA ILE A 12 -21.45 34.09 -16.66
C ILE A 12 -20.40 33.44 -17.59
N PRO A 13 -19.18 34.00 -17.77
CA PRO A 13 -18.11 33.31 -18.49
C PRO A 13 -17.68 31.99 -17.82
N PHE A 14 -17.70 31.95 -16.48
CA PHE A 14 -17.38 30.79 -15.64
C PHE A 14 -18.35 29.61 -15.85
N ILE A 15 -19.65 29.90 -15.98
CA ILE A 15 -20.68 28.87 -16.25
C ILE A 15 -20.55 28.31 -17.68
N ILE A 16 -20.11 29.13 -18.64
CA ILE A 16 -19.97 28.74 -20.05
C ILE A 16 -18.71 27.90 -20.30
N SER A 17 -17.64 28.09 -19.52
CA SER A 17 -16.41 27.29 -19.62
C SER A 17 -16.57 25.91 -18.95
N LEU A 18 -17.24 25.85 -17.79
CA LEU A 18 -17.60 24.61 -17.08
C LEU A 18 -18.53 23.67 -17.87
N LEU A 19 -19.35 24.20 -18.77
CA LEU A 19 -20.21 23.41 -19.67
C LEU A 19 -19.43 22.70 -20.80
N GLY A 20 -18.12 22.92 -20.92
CA GLY A 20 -17.32 22.49 -22.07
C GLY A 20 -16.26 21.41 -21.82
N ILE A 21 -15.88 21.07 -20.58
CA ILE A 21 -14.63 20.33 -20.34
C ILE A 21 -14.80 19.18 -19.33
N VAL A 22 -14.91 17.96 -19.84
CA VAL A 22 -14.42 16.75 -19.18
C VAL A 22 -13.09 16.42 -19.85
N THR A 23 -12.00 16.97 -19.35
CA THR A 23 -10.67 16.54 -19.79
C THR A 23 -9.74 16.59 -18.59
N ILE A 24 -9.63 15.45 -17.92
CA ILE A 24 -8.68 15.23 -16.83
C ILE A 24 -7.28 15.38 -17.44
N ASN A 25 -6.54 16.41 -17.03
CA ASN A 25 -5.11 16.50 -17.30
C ASN A 25 -4.39 15.55 -16.34
N VAL A 26 -4.40 14.25 -16.63
CA VAL A 26 -3.52 13.30 -15.93
C VAL A 26 -2.10 13.63 -16.37
N SER A 27 -1.29 14.15 -15.46
CA SER A 27 0.16 14.21 -15.66
C SER A 27 0.68 12.81 -15.38
N ILE A 28 1.02 12.07 -16.43
CA ILE A 28 1.51 10.70 -16.30
C ILE A 28 3.01 10.78 -16.08
N ASN A 29 3.44 10.63 -14.83
CA ASN A 29 4.83 10.37 -14.53
C ASN A 29 5.12 8.91 -14.85
N THR A 30 5.69 8.66 -16.03
CA THR A 30 6.21 7.34 -16.38
C THR A 30 7.39 7.05 -15.49
N PHE A 31 7.35 5.93 -14.77
CA PHE A 31 8.49 5.41 -14.03
C PHE A 31 8.92 4.09 -14.66
N TYR A 32 10.21 3.82 -14.62
CA TYR A 32 10.75 2.57 -15.14
C TYR A 32 10.52 1.46 -14.12
N GLY A 33 9.89 0.37 -14.55
CA GLY A 33 9.61 -0.78 -13.70
C GLY A 33 10.76 -1.78 -13.64
N ASP A 34 10.68 -2.71 -12.71
CA ASP A 34 11.50 -3.92 -12.78
C ASP A 34 10.83 -4.98 -13.67
N ILE A 35 11.59 -6.01 -14.06
CA ILE A 35 11.04 -7.21 -14.69
C ILE A 35 9.89 -7.76 -13.84
N THR A 36 9.00 -8.56 -14.40
CA THR A 36 7.88 -9.14 -13.65
C THR A 36 8.25 -10.48 -13.04
N SER A 37 9.09 -11.27 -13.71
CA SER A 37 9.57 -12.56 -13.22
C SER A 37 10.81 -13.05 -13.99
N ILE A 38 11.32 -14.22 -13.60
CA ILE A 38 12.45 -14.90 -14.26
C ILE A 38 11.95 -16.25 -14.78
N LYS A 39 12.20 -16.55 -16.06
CA LYS A 39 11.85 -17.84 -16.68
C LYS A 39 13.11 -18.69 -16.90
N TRP A 40 13.03 -19.95 -16.51
CA TRP A 40 14.09 -20.97 -16.69
C TRP A 40 13.46 -22.36 -16.75
N ASP A 41 14.25 -23.37 -17.11
CA ASP A 41 13.81 -24.76 -17.29
C ASP A 41 14.34 -25.70 -16.18
N TYR A 42 14.78 -25.16 -15.04
CA TYR A 42 15.29 -25.95 -13.92
C TYR A 42 14.17 -26.43 -12.99
N GLU A 43 14.28 -27.68 -12.52
CA GLU A 43 13.44 -28.24 -11.45
C GLU A 43 13.77 -27.59 -10.08
N ASP A 44 12.90 -27.80 -9.08
CA ASP A 44 13.15 -27.35 -7.70
C ASP A 44 14.45 -27.90 -7.10
N VAL A 45 14.80 -29.13 -7.51
CA VAL A 45 16.03 -29.82 -7.12
C VAL A 45 16.68 -30.40 -8.36
N GLU A 46 17.90 -29.95 -8.65
CA GLU A 46 18.71 -30.43 -9.76
C GLU A 46 19.94 -31.17 -9.27
N ALA A 47 20.37 -32.21 -9.99
CA ALA A 47 21.57 -32.96 -9.66
C ALA A 47 22.71 -32.68 -10.65
N PHE A 48 23.86 -32.28 -10.11
CA PHE A 48 25.07 -32.00 -10.86
C PHE A 48 26.20 -32.94 -10.43
N GLU A 49 26.87 -33.56 -11.40
CA GLU A 49 27.99 -34.45 -11.11
C GLU A 49 29.21 -33.64 -10.68
N LEU A 50 29.89 -34.09 -9.64
CA LEU A 50 31.17 -33.52 -9.21
C LEU A 50 32.22 -33.79 -10.30
N SER A 51 32.52 -32.76 -11.08
CA SER A 51 33.44 -32.88 -12.21
C SER A 51 34.30 -31.62 -12.37
N ASN A 52 35.33 -31.73 -13.21
CA ASN A 52 36.13 -30.57 -13.62
C ASN A 52 35.43 -29.72 -14.70
N SER A 53 34.27 -30.17 -15.18
CA SER A 53 33.47 -29.47 -16.20
C SER A 53 32.59 -28.41 -15.55
N LYS A 54 32.21 -27.40 -16.33
CA LYS A 54 31.31 -26.33 -15.90
C LYS A 54 29.92 -26.56 -16.51
N TYR A 55 28.87 -26.31 -15.75
CA TYR A 55 27.48 -26.45 -16.20
C TYR A 55 26.92 -25.09 -16.57
N LEU A 56 26.44 -24.91 -17.81
CA LEU A 56 25.87 -23.65 -18.27
C LEU A 56 24.56 -23.34 -17.54
N LEU A 57 24.42 -22.11 -17.04
CA LEU A 57 23.22 -21.61 -16.38
C LEU A 57 22.43 -20.70 -17.35
N GLN A 58 21.14 -20.97 -17.51
CA GLN A 58 20.28 -20.26 -18.48
C GLN A 58 18.97 -19.79 -17.84
N ALA A 59 18.69 -18.50 -17.99
CA ALA A 59 17.42 -17.90 -17.59
C ALA A 59 17.12 -16.70 -18.48
N THR A 60 15.86 -16.31 -18.55
CA THR A 60 15.38 -15.15 -19.30
C THR A 60 14.55 -14.25 -18.40
N ALA A 61 14.81 -12.94 -18.47
CA ALA A 61 14.01 -11.95 -17.78
C ALA A 61 12.65 -11.82 -18.49
N TYR A 62 11.57 -11.81 -17.71
CA TYR A 62 10.22 -11.62 -18.21
C TYR A 62 9.68 -10.26 -17.80
N ASN A 63 9.06 -9.54 -18.74
CA ASN A 63 8.44 -8.24 -18.49
C ASN A 63 7.03 -8.23 -19.10
N ALA A 64 6.01 -8.11 -18.26
CA ALA A 64 4.63 -8.02 -18.71
C ALA A 64 4.43 -6.74 -19.55
N ASN A 65 3.78 -6.88 -20.71
CA ASN A 65 3.37 -5.76 -21.57
C ASN A 65 4.51 -4.88 -22.15
N ASN A 66 5.77 -5.34 -22.16
CA ASN A 66 6.92 -4.56 -22.62
C ASN A 66 7.03 -3.16 -21.95
N ALA A 67 6.66 -3.06 -20.68
CA ALA A 67 6.79 -1.81 -19.93
C ALA A 67 8.26 -1.32 -19.94
N PRO A 68 8.52 -0.01 -19.91
CA PRO A 68 9.88 0.51 -19.79
C PRO A 68 10.57 -0.06 -18.56
N LEU A 69 11.70 -0.75 -18.74
CA LEU A 69 12.48 -1.32 -17.65
C LEU A 69 13.51 -0.31 -17.14
N ASP A 70 13.73 -0.35 -15.84
CA ASP A 70 14.74 0.47 -15.19
C ASP A 70 16.13 -0.18 -15.33
N ASN A 71 17.18 0.54 -14.97
CA ASN A 71 18.51 -0.01 -14.84
C ASN A 71 18.53 -1.17 -13.82
N GLY A 72 19.48 -2.10 -13.96
CA GLY A 72 19.62 -3.22 -13.02
C GLY A 72 18.71 -4.44 -13.27
N ASN A 73 18.04 -4.51 -14.43
CA ASN A 73 17.22 -5.67 -14.80
C ASN A 73 17.98 -6.82 -15.48
N THR A 74 19.31 -6.70 -15.65
CA THR A 74 20.15 -7.80 -16.12
C THR A 74 20.19 -8.93 -15.09
N LEU A 75 20.11 -10.18 -15.56
CA LEU A 75 20.16 -11.34 -14.69
C LEU A 75 21.59 -11.66 -14.22
N ILE A 76 21.71 -11.95 -12.92
CA ILE A 76 22.93 -12.39 -12.26
C ILE A 76 22.67 -13.70 -11.50
N TRP A 77 23.72 -14.46 -11.25
CA TRP A 77 23.65 -15.75 -10.57
C TRP A 77 24.53 -15.75 -9.32
N LYS A 78 23.98 -16.29 -8.22
CA LYS A 78 24.66 -16.49 -6.94
C LYS A 78 24.51 -17.95 -6.51
N VAL A 79 25.46 -18.43 -5.70
CA VAL A 79 25.40 -19.77 -5.09
C VAL A 79 25.83 -19.67 -3.63
N SER A 80 25.14 -20.41 -2.76
CA SER A 80 25.48 -20.52 -1.33
C SER A 80 25.30 -21.95 -0.85
N ASN A 81 26.16 -22.39 0.09
CA ASN A 81 25.97 -23.66 0.78
C ASN A 81 24.59 -23.67 1.47
N LYS A 82 23.86 -24.78 1.37
CA LYS A 82 22.55 -24.90 2.03
C LYS A 82 22.71 -25.09 3.54
N ASP A 83 23.75 -25.81 3.95
CA ASP A 83 24.22 -25.88 5.34
C ASP A 83 25.23 -24.77 5.59
N SER A 84 24.82 -23.79 6.41
CA SER A 84 25.64 -22.61 6.75
C SER A 84 26.83 -22.95 7.67
N THR A 85 26.89 -24.15 8.24
CA THR A 85 28.04 -24.60 9.04
C THR A 85 29.24 -25.03 8.19
N ILE A 86 29.04 -25.21 6.88
CA ILE A 86 30.09 -25.56 5.93
C ILE A 86 30.76 -24.29 5.42
N GLU A 87 31.99 -24.03 5.86
CA GLU A 87 32.77 -22.85 5.45
C GLU A 87 33.29 -22.94 4.01
N ASP A 88 33.70 -24.13 3.57
CA ASP A 88 34.26 -24.33 2.23
C ASP A 88 33.16 -24.34 1.14
N PRO A 89 33.32 -23.61 0.03
CA PRO A 89 32.29 -23.53 -1.01
C PRO A 89 32.14 -24.85 -1.77
N ILE A 90 30.97 -25.48 -1.67
CA ILE A 90 30.63 -26.74 -2.35
C ILE A 90 30.56 -26.53 -3.88
N ALA A 91 30.16 -25.34 -4.32
CA ALA A 91 30.13 -24.92 -5.71
C ALA A 91 30.41 -23.41 -5.85
N GLU A 92 30.76 -22.97 -7.05
CA GLU A 92 31.01 -21.57 -7.37
C GLU A 92 30.35 -21.17 -8.71
N ILE A 93 29.94 -19.90 -8.81
CA ILE A 93 29.48 -19.31 -10.07
C ILE A 93 30.67 -18.71 -10.82
N VAL A 94 30.84 -19.10 -12.08
CA VAL A 94 31.89 -18.60 -12.97
C VAL A 94 31.25 -17.87 -14.15
N TYR A 95 31.65 -16.62 -14.39
CA TYR A 95 31.18 -15.82 -15.52
C TYR A 95 32.27 -15.74 -16.61
N GLU A 96 32.03 -16.35 -17.77
CA GLU A 96 32.98 -16.41 -18.89
C GLU A 96 32.23 -16.29 -20.22
N ASN A 97 32.77 -15.52 -21.17
CA ASN A 97 32.18 -15.34 -22.51
C ASN A 97 30.69 -14.98 -22.47
N GLU A 98 30.32 -14.02 -21.62
CA GLU A 98 28.94 -13.54 -21.41
C GLU A 98 27.95 -14.57 -20.86
N ASN A 99 28.44 -15.72 -20.38
CA ASN A 99 27.61 -16.79 -19.83
C ASN A 99 27.99 -17.10 -18.38
N TYR A 100 26.98 -17.46 -17.58
CA TYR A 100 27.17 -17.95 -16.22
C TYR A 100 27.25 -19.47 -16.20
N TYR A 101 28.14 -20.00 -15.36
CA TYR A 101 28.30 -21.43 -15.17
C TYR A 101 28.35 -21.80 -13.70
N LEU A 102 27.82 -22.97 -13.35
CA LEU A 102 28.03 -23.62 -12.06
C LEU A 102 29.27 -24.53 -12.16
N LYS A 103 30.26 -24.32 -11.30
CA LYS A 103 31.41 -25.21 -11.13
C LYS A 103 31.32 -25.91 -9.78
N THR A 104 31.47 -27.22 -9.79
CA THR A 104 31.34 -28.09 -8.62
C THR A 104 32.70 -28.34 -7.96
N ASN A 105 32.83 -28.13 -6.65
CA ASN A 105 34.09 -28.29 -5.91
C ASN A 105 34.08 -29.53 -5.00
N SER A 106 32.96 -29.83 -4.34
CA SER A 106 32.79 -31.01 -3.48
C SER A 106 31.34 -31.51 -3.51
N THR A 107 31.07 -32.66 -2.90
CA THR A 107 29.70 -33.18 -2.77
C THR A 107 28.93 -32.44 -1.69
N GLY A 108 27.62 -32.24 -1.87
CA GLY A 108 26.74 -31.57 -0.91
C GLY A 108 25.57 -30.85 -1.58
N GLU A 109 24.81 -30.07 -0.83
CA GLU A 109 23.68 -29.27 -1.34
C GLU A 109 24.00 -27.77 -1.32
N VAL A 110 23.71 -27.09 -2.42
CA VAL A 110 23.80 -25.64 -2.54
C VAL A 110 22.48 -25.04 -3.00
N THR A 111 22.20 -23.81 -2.61
CA THR A 111 21.11 -23.00 -3.19
C THR A 111 21.71 -22.18 -4.33
N VAL A 112 21.13 -22.31 -5.52
CA VAL A 112 21.47 -21.49 -6.70
C VAL A 112 20.36 -20.48 -6.91
N THR A 113 20.72 -19.20 -6.90
CA THR A 113 19.78 -18.07 -7.05
C THR A 113 20.08 -17.34 -8.35
N CYS A 114 19.06 -17.18 -9.19
CA CYS A 114 19.08 -16.21 -10.29
C CYS A 114 18.24 -15.01 -9.88
N SER A 115 18.78 -13.80 -9.99
CA SER A 115 18.07 -12.57 -9.68
C SER A 115 18.34 -11.51 -10.75
N ASN A 116 17.53 -10.46 -10.79
CA ASN A 116 18.01 -9.21 -11.40
C ASN A 116 19.18 -8.64 -10.56
N LEU A 117 19.97 -7.72 -11.12
CA LEU A 117 21.10 -7.07 -10.40
C LEU A 117 20.65 -6.45 -9.08
N LYS A 118 19.41 -5.96 -9.05
CA LYS A 118 18.75 -5.34 -7.90
C LYS A 118 18.42 -6.30 -6.76
N GLY A 119 18.30 -7.60 -7.02
CA GLY A 119 18.01 -8.64 -6.02
C GLY A 119 16.56 -8.71 -5.53
N ASN A 120 15.68 -7.80 -5.97
CA ASN A 120 14.28 -7.77 -5.55
C ASN A 120 13.42 -8.81 -6.28
N ILE A 121 13.87 -9.29 -7.44
CA ILE A 121 13.21 -10.33 -8.23
C ILE A 121 14.19 -11.47 -8.45
N PHE A 122 13.79 -12.66 -7.98
CA PHE A 122 14.67 -13.82 -7.96
C PHE A 122 13.88 -15.12 -8.14
N ARG A 123 14.61 -16.17 -8.49
CA ARG A 123 14.18 -17.57 -8.35
C ARG A 123 15.33 -18.38 -7.81
N THR A 124 15.01 -19.40 -7.02
CA THR A 124 16.00 -20.31 -6.42
C THR A 124 15.73 -21.76 -6.82
N MET A 125 16.80 -22.54 -6.97
CA MET A 125 16.76 -23.99 -7.00
C MET A 125 17.76 -24.58 -5.99
N THR A 126 17.51 -25.80 -5.53
CA THR A 126 18.52 -26.59 -4.81
C THR A 126 19.34 -27.38 -5.82
N ALA A 127 20.66 -27.23 -5.82
CA ALA A 127 21.57 -28.05 -6.59
C ALA A 127 22.26 -29.09 -5.69
N MET A 128 22.01 -30.37 -5.95
CA MET A 128 22.67 -31.50 -5.30
C MET A 128 23.92 -31.90 -6.08
N ILE A 129 25.09 -31.66 -5.49
CA ILE A 129 26.37 -32.03 -6.07
C ILE A 129 26.74 -33.45 -5.60
N TYR A 130 26.86 -34.39 -6.54
CA TYR A 130 27.04 -35.81 -6.23
C TYR A 130 28.26 -36.41 -6.94
N LYS A 131 28.77 -37.54 -6.43
CA LYS A 131 29.89 -38.27 -7.04
C LYS A 131 29.48 -39.64 -7.58
N GLU A 132 28.93 -40.51 -6.74
CA GLU A 132 28.56 -41.88 -7.15
C GLU A 132 27.11 -41.96 -7.64
N GLY A 133 26.22 -41.15 -7.06
CA GLY A 133 24.85 -40.98 -7.51
C GLY A 133 24.04 -40.09 -6.58
N ALA A 134 22.83 -39.73 -7.00
CA ALA A 134 21.88 -38.89 -6.29
C ALA A 134 20.46 -39.45 -6.42
N ILE A 135 19.72 -39.42 -5.32
CA ILE A 135 18.27 -39.59 -5.30
C ILE A 135 17.66 -38.19 -5.15
N ILE A 136 16.76 -37.85 -6.04
CA ILE A 136 16.05 -36.56 -6.07
C ILE A 136 14.59 -36.87 -5.84
N VAL A 137 14.00 -36.17 -4.87
CA VAL A 137 12.58 -36.26 -4.53
C VAL A 137 11.99 -34.87 -4.62
N THR A 138 10.98 -34.70 -5.48
CA THR A 138 10.29 -33.43 -5.68
C THR A 138 8.78 -33.66 -5.57
N PRO A 139 8.03 -32.77 -4.90
CA PRO A 139 6.57 -32.85 -4.95
C PRO A 139 6.08 -32.72 -6.39
N VAL A 140 4.95 -33.35 -6.73
CA VAL A 140 4.37 -33.25 -8.08
C VAL A 140 4.01 -31.80 -8.39
N ILE A 141 3.43 -31.08 -7.42
CA ILE A 141 3.19 -29.64 -7.54
C ILE A 141 4.47 -28.92 -7.16
N SER A 142 5.03 -28.18 -8.12
CA SER A 142 6.31 -27.49 -7.98
C SER A 142 6.22 -26.37 -6.93
N SER A 143 7.32 -26.13 -6.21
CA SER A 143 7.42 -25.05 -5.23
C SER A 143 7.28 -23.66 -5.86
N SER A 144 7.03 -22.63 -5.05
CA SER A 144 6.97 -21.24 -5.54
C SER A 144 8.32 -20.73 -6.08
N GLN A 145 9.43 -21.32 -5.61
CA GLN A 145 10.82 -20.88 -5.82
C GLN A 145 11.07 -19.41 -5.42
N ASN A 146 10.22 -18.90 -4.53
CA ASN A 146 10.08 -17.48 -4.17
C ASN A 146 9.94 -17.27 -2.65
N ASN A 147 10.12 -18.33 -1.86
CA ASN A 147 9.95 -18.35 -0.42
C ASN A 147 11.06 -17.57 0.30
N ILE A 148 10.66 -16.75 1.26
CA ILE A 148 11.57 -16.11 2.21
C ILE A 148 11.78 -17.02 3.42
N ASP A 149 10.71 -17.65 3.90
CA ASP A 149 10.81 -18.67 4.94
C ASP A 149 11.44 -19.96 4.37
N SER A 150 12.30 -20.59 5.16
CA SER A 150 12.93 -21.85 4.80
C SER A 150 12.05 -23.06 5.07
N ILE A 151 11.03 -22.90 5.93
CA ILE A 151 10.09 -23.97 6.29
C ILE A 151 8.97 -24.02 5.26
N ILE A 152 8.74 -25.19 4.68
CA ILE A 152 7.57 -25.46 3.85
C ILE A 152 6.43 -25.98 4.74
N TYR A 153 5.25 -25.42 4.58
CA TYR A 153 4.05 -25.77 5.33
C TYR A 153 3.09 -26.61 4.48
N TYR A 154 2.48 -27.61 5.12
CA TYR A 154 1.34 -28.36 4.61
C TYR A 154 0.20 -28.27 5.63
N GLY A 155 -1.03 -28.17 5.16
CA GLY A 155 -2.21 -28.33 5.99
C GLY A 155 -2.42 -29.80 6.33
N GLU A 156 -3.03 -30.05 7.50
CA GLU A 156 -3.51 -31.36 7.91
C GLU A 156 -4.60 -31.91 6.96
N HIS A 157 -5.32 -31.01 6.28
CA HIS A 157 -6.47 -31.36 5.46
C HIS A 157 -6.34 -30.88 4.01
N ASP A 158 -6.91 -31.67 3.09
CA ASP A 158 -7.27 -31.26 1.74
C ASP A 158 -8.81 -31.09 1.65
N LEU A 159 -9.27 -30.23 0.75
CA LEU A 159 -10.70 -30.12 0.44
C LEU A 159 -11.09 -31.06 -0.70
N VAL A 160 -11.95 -32.03 -0.38
CA VAL A 160 -12.53 -32.96 -1.36
C VAL A 160 -14.03 -32.72 -1.43
N LYS A 161 -14.46 -32.02 -2.49
CA LYS A 161 -15.87 -31.63 -2.71
C LYS A 161 -16.44 -30.86 -1.51
N GLY A 162 -15.65 -29.95 -0.95
CA GLY A 162 -16.02 -29.11 0.20
C GLY A 162 -15.96 -29.80 1.57
N ASN A 163 -15.47 -31.03 1.66
CA ASN A 163 -15.23 -31.72 2.94
C ASN A 163 -13.74 -31.79 3.22
N LYS A 164 -13.36 -31.59 4.49
CA LYS A 164 -11.99 -31.78 4.96
C LYS A 164 -11.69 -33.29 5.02
N GLU A 165 -10.64 -33.71 4.34
CA GLU A 165 -10.06 -35.07 4.43
C GLU A 165 -8.57 -34.97 4.76
N ASN A 166 -8.00 -35.99 5.40
CA ASN A 166 -6.55 -36.03 5.66
C ASN A 166 -5.76 -35.79 4.38
N ALA A 167 -4.86 -34.81 4.47
CA ALA A 167 -4.10 -34.34 3.34
C ALA A 167 -3.15 -35.40 2.79
N LYS A 168 -2.98 -35.38 1.46
CA LYS A 168 -2.04 -36.24 0.75
C LYS A 168 -1.36 -35.44 -0.34
N PHE A 169 -0.06 -35.68 -0.53
CA PHE A 169 0.64 -35.13 -1.68
C PHE A 169 1.44 -36.18 -2.42
N GLU A 170 1.45 -36.05 -3.74
CA GLU A 170 2.24 -36.90 -4.63
C GLU A 170 3.64 -36.33 -4.80
N PHE A 171 4.60 -37.22 -5.05
CA PHE A 171 5.98 -36.84 -5.35
C PHE A 171 6.56 -37.63 -6.53
N ASN A 172 7.55 -37.04 -7.17
CA ASN A 172 8.39 -37.65 -8.18
C ASN A 172 9.72 -38.11 -7.56
N ILE A 173 10.29 -39.17 -8.13
CA ILE A 173 11.60 -39.68 -7.76
C ILE A 173 12.42 -39.77 -9.04
N ARG A 174 13.55 -39.06 -9.07
CA ARG A 174 14.56 -39.16 -10.12
C ARG A 174 15.85 -39.68 -9.49
N CYS A 175 16.42 -40.73 -10.08
CA CYS A 175 17.69 -41.29 -9.63
C CYS A 175 18.75 -41.07 -10.71
N VAL A 176 19.93 -40.66 -10.30
CA VAL A 176 21.08 -40.50 -11.19
C VAL A 176 22.27 -41.24 -10.59
N PRO A 177 22.84 -42.27 -11.26
CA PRO A 177 22.35 -42.87 -12.49
C PRO A 177 21.03 -43.67 -12.29
N SER A 178 20.28 -43.89 -13.37
CA SER A 178 18.90 -44.40 -13.32
C SER A 178 18.75 -45.82 -12.76
N GLN A 179 19.84 -46.60 -12.73
CA GLN A 179 19.87 -47.95 -12.16
C GLN A 179 19.61 -47.98 -10.64
N ILE A 180 19.89 -46.88 -9.93
CA ILE A 180 19.65 -46.78 -8.47
C ILE A 180 18.15 -46.90 -8.16
N ALA A 181 17.27 -46.57 -9.11
CA ALA A 181 15.82 -46.54 -8.90
C ALA A 181 15.22 -47.88 -8.44
N SER A 182 15.84 -49.04 -8.77
CA SER A 182 15.36 -50.35 -8.30
C SER A 182 15.72 -50.68 -6.86
N GLU A 183 16.56 -49.88 -6.22
CA GLU A 183 17.12 -50.14 -4.89
C GLU A 183 16.65 -49.14 -3.82
N ILE A 184 15.80 -48.19 -4.18
CA ILE A 184 15.37 -47.14 -3.26
C ILE A 184 14.46 -47.68 -2.15
N LEU A 185 14.61 -47.13 -0.95
CA LEU A 185 13.75 -47.42 0.20
C LEU A 185 13.54 -46.17 1.07
N VAL A 186 12.46 -46.17 1.85
CA VAL A 186 12.27 -45.20 2.93
C VAL A 186 13.17 -45.62 4.08
N LYS A 187 14.21 -44.83 4.37
CA LYS A 187 15.13 -45.11 5.49
C LYS A 187 14.56 -44.65 6.81
N ASN A 188 13.99 -43.45 6.83
CA ASN A 188 13.40 -42.82 8.01
C ASN A 188 12.13 -42.07 7.61
N LYS A 189 11.19 -41.95 8.55
CA LYS A 189 10.05 -41.04 8.50
C LYS A 189 9.62 -40.66 9.92
N THR A 190 9.01 -39.49 10.09
CA THR A 190 8.32 -39.11 11.33
C THR A 190 7.01 -39.89 11.52
N SER A 191 6.48 -39.90 12.74
CA SER A 191 5.26 -40.66 13.08
C SER A 191 3.96 -40.06 12.54
N ASN A 192 3.96 -38.75 12.28
CA ASN A 192 2.81 -37.99 11.80
C ASN A 192 2.58 -38.09 10.27
N ILE A 193 3.36 -38.91 9.56
CA ILE A 193 3.18 -39.15 8.12
C ILE A 193 3.33 -40.63 7.74
N ASP A 194 2.78 -40.98 6.59
CA ASP A 194 3.05 -42.24 5.91
C ASP A 194 3.55 -42.03 4.49
N VAL A 195 4.50 -42.87 4.04
CA VAL A 195 5.17 -42.72 2.74
C VAL A 195 5.04 -44.03 1.96
N ASP A 196 4.26 -44.00 0.87
CA ASP A 196 4.08 -45.13 -0.05
C ASP A 196 4.93 -44.90 -1.29
N LEU A 197 6.07 -45.58 -1.41
CA LEU A 197 6.96 -45.47 -2.58
C LEU A 197 6.35 -46.02 -3.88
N ASN A 198 5.42 -46.97 -3.80
CA ASN A 198 4.82 -47.57 -5.00
C ASN A 198 3.84 -46.61 -5.65
N LYS A 199 3.04 -45.93 -4.81
CA LYS A 199 2.10 -44.89 -5.26
C LYS A 199 2.77 -43.53 -5.37
N LYS A 200 3.94 -43.35 -4.75
CA LYS A 200 4.65 -42.08 -4.58
C LYS A 200 3.78 -41.02 -3.91
N ILE A 201 3.15 -41.41 -2.81
CA ILE A 201 2.25 -40.56 -2.02
C ILE A 201 2.79 -40.44 -0.60
N VAL A 202 2.73 -39.24 -0.06
CA VAL A 202 2.81 -38.98 1.38
C VAL A 202 1.40 -38.72 1.90
N THR A 203 1.00 -39.40 2.97
CA THR A 203 -0.27 -39.16 3.69
C THR A 203 0.03 -38.49 5.03
N ILE A 204 -0.67 -37.41 5.32
CA ILE A 204 -0.60 -36.70 6.59
C ILE A 204 -1.53 -37.38 7.61
N LEU A 205 -0.99 -37.66 8.79
CA LEU A 205 -1.69 -38.37 9.86
C LEU A 205 -1.98 -37.49 11.08
N ASP A 206 -1.12 -36.50 11.34
CA ASP A 206 -1.15 -35.62 12.52
C ASP A 206 -0.37 -34.33 12.21
N GLU A 207 -0.54 -33.30 13.03
CA GLU A 207 0.19 -32.03 12.94
C GLU A 207 1.68 -32.13 13.35
N GLY A 208 2.42 -31.02 13.20
CA GLY A 208 3.79 -30.86 13.70
C GLY A 208 4.89 -31.07 12.67
N ASP A 209 6.14 -31.10 13.14
CA ASP A 209 7.31 -31.22 12.26
C ASP A 209 7.33 -32.62 11.62
N ALA A 210 7.48 -32.65 10.30
CA ALA A 210 7.44 -33.86 9.50
C ALA A 210 8.70 -33.99 8.64
N SER A 211 9.22 -35.21 8.54
CA SER A 211 10.34 -35.51 7.65
C SER A 211 10.33 -36.94 7.17
N PHE A 212 10.92 -37.16 6.00
CA PHE A 212 11.24 -38.50 5.52
C PHE A 212 12.52 -38.50 4.69
N THR A 213 13.15 -39.67 4.64
CA THR A 213 14.40 -39.89 3.91
C THR A 213 14.24 -41.04 2.94
N ILE A 214 14.47 -40.78 1.66
CA ILE A 214 14.57 -41.82 0.63
C ILE A 214 16.05 -42.04 0.32
N GLY A 215 16.50 -43.28 0.50
CA GLY A 215 17.90 -43.66 0.31
C GLY A 215 18.05 -44.95 -0.47
N SER A 216 19.31 -45.32 -0.74
CA SER A 216 19.69 -46.61 -1.32
C SER A 216 20.65 -47.36 -0.36
N PRO A 217 20.71 -48.70 -0.40
CA PRO A 217 21.76 -49.49 0.25
C PRO A 217 23.15 -49.28 -0.39
N SER A 218 23.20 -48.77 -1.62
CA SER A 218 24.44 -48.51 -2.36
C SER A 218 25.27 -47.40 -1.70
N LEU A 219 26.54 -47.69 -1.41
CA LEU A 219 27.49 -46.77 -0.77
C LEU A 219 27.77 -45.55 -1.67
N GLY A 220 27.77 -44.36 -1.07
CA GLY A 220 28.16 -43.12 -1.76
C GLY A 220 27.06 -42.44 -2.58
N VAL A 221 25.84 -43.00 -2.61
CA VAL A 221 24.66 -42.36 -3.21
C VAL A 221 24.09 -41.33 -2.23
N SER A 222 23.95 -40.08 -2.68
CA SER A 222 23.30 -39.02 -1.91
C SER A 222 21.82 -39.32 -1.70
N GLU A 223 21.39 -39.25 -0.45
CA GLU A 223 19.99 -39.49 -0.04
C GLU A 223 19.15 -38.23 -0.21
N ALA A 224 17.84 -38.41 -0.42
CA ALA A 224 16.88 -37.31 -0.41
C ALA A 224 16.26 -37.17 0.97
N VAL A 225 16.51 -36.04 1.64
CA VAL A 225 15.88 -35.68 2.92
C VAL A 225 14.88 -34.57 2.68
N ILE A 226 13.61 -34.81 3.00
CA ILE A 226 12.53 -33.84 2.87
C ILE A 226 12.05 -33.47 4.28
N ASN A 227 12.03 -32.17 4.57
CA ASN A 227 11.54 -31.61 5.83
C ASN A 227 10.43 -30.59 5.54
N PHE A 228 9.36 -30.64 6.32
CA PHE A 228 8.24 -29.71 6.25
C PHE A 228 7.50 -29.67 7.59
N LYS A 229 6.56 -28.75 7.73
CA LYS A 229 5.70 -28.64 8.91
C LYS A 229 4.25 -28.85 8.53
N VAL A 230 3.56 -29.69 9.29
CA VAL A 230 2.10 -29.84 9.20
C VAL A 230 1.43 -28.88 10.16
N VAL A 231 0.53 -28.06 9.64
CA VAL A 231 -0.24 -27.06 10.38
C VAL A 231 -1.54 -27.69 10.87
N ASP A 232 -1.74 -27.68 12.19
CA ASP A 232 -2.96 -28.10 12.88
C ASP A 232 -4.20 -27.42 12.28
N GLU A 233 -5.22 -28.20 11.92
CA GLU A 233 -6.46 -27.76 11.25
C GLU A 233 -6.24 -27.01 9.91
N GLY A 234 -5.00 -26.95 9.42
CA GLY A 234 -4.62 -26.26 8.19
C GLY A 234 -5.21 -26.92 6.95
N ILE A 235 -5.65 -26.10 6.00
CA ILE A 235 -6.20 -26.58 4.73
C ILE A 235 -5.22 -26.24 3.59
N ASN A 236 -4.80 -27.26 2.85
CA ASN A 236 -4.05 -27.06 1.63
C ASN A 236 -4.97 -26.48 0.54
N VAL A 237 -4.60 -25.30 0.03
CA VAL A 237 -5.36 -24.57 -0.98
C VAL A 237 -4.70 -24.74 -2.35
N TYR A 238 -5.41 -25.39 -3.26
CA TYR A 238 -4.95 -25.69 -4.63
C TYR A 238 -5.75 -24.96 -5.71
N THR A 239 -7.01 -24.62 -5.43
CA THR A 239 -7.93 -23.98 -6.37
C THR A 239 -8.51 -22.69 -5.81
N TYR A 240 -9.09 -21.86 -6.68
CA TYR A 240 -9.66 -20.58 -6.24
C TYR A 240 -10.92 -20.77 -5.39
N ASP A 241 -11.68 -21.85 -5.65
CA ASP A 241 -12.79 -22.26 -4.80
C ASP A 241 -12.35 -22.69 -3.40
N ASP A 242 -11.20 -23.38 -3.27
CA ASP A 242 -10.63 -23.73 -1.95
C ASP A 242 -10.24 -22.46 -1.19
N LEU A 243 -9.65 -21.48 -1.89
CA LEU A 243 -9.30 -20.20 -1.31
C LEU A 243 -10.54 -19.47 -0.80
N LEU A 244 -11.58 -19.33 -1.63
CA LEU A 244 -12.86 -18.71 -1.24
C LEU A 244 -13.54 -19.47 -0.11
N TYR A 245 -13.49 -20.81 -0.11
CA TYR A 245 -14.02 -21.64 0.97
C TYR A 245 -13.37 -21.27 2.31
N CYS A 246 -12.04 -21.15 2.34
CA CYS A 246 -11.30 -20.85 3.55
C CYS A 246 -11.44 -19.39 4.01
N THR A 247 -11.59 -18.46 3.06
CA THR A 247 -11.67 -17.02 3.32
C THR A 247 -13.12 -16.52 3.31
N ASN A 248 -13.64 -16.15 2.15
CA ASN A 248 -14.82 -15.29 2.02
C ASN A 248 -16.13 -16.03 2.32
N ASN A 249 -16.16 -17.34 2.07
CA ASN A 249 -17.34 -18.18 2.29
C ASN A 249 -17.36 -18.80 3.69
N SER A 250 -16.22 -18.80 4.41
CA SER A 250 -16.18 -19.27 5.79
C SER A 250 -16.65 -18.18 6.74
N LYS A 251 -17.58 -18.53 7.63
CA LYS A 251 -18.10 -17.59 8.63
C LYS A 251 -17.06 -17.24 9.70
N GLU A 252 -16.24 -18.22 10.08
CA GLU A 252 -15.25 -18.12 11.16
C GLU A 252 -13.81 -18.17 10.63
N GLY A 253 -13.62 -18.20 9.30
CA GLY A 253 -12.35 -18.45 8.64
C GLY A 253 -11.82 -19.87 8.81
N GLU A 254 -10.89 -20.26 7.94
CA GLU A 254 -10.09 -21.48 8.04
C GLU A 254 -8.60 -21.13 7.93
N ILE A 255 -7.73 -21.97 8.51
CA ILE A 255 -6.28 -21.78 8.38
C ILE A 255 -5.88 -22.14 6.95
N VAL A 256 -5.32 -21.17 6.23
CA VAL A 256 -4.94 -21.35 4.82
C VAL A 256 -3.48 -21.79 4.72
N VAL A 257 -3.23 -22.83 3.92
CA VAL A 257 -1.88 -23.22 3.51
C VAL A 257 -1.83 -23.26 1.98
N LEU A 258 -1.25 -22.21 1.38
CA LEU A 258 -1.18 -22.13 -0.07
C LEU A 258 -0.25 -23.19 -0.65
N ARG A 259 -0.73 -23.88 -1.68
CA ARG A 259 0.02 -24.86 -2.46
C ARG A 259 0.19 -24.49 -3.93
N LYS A 260 -0.38 -23.36 -4.35
CA LYS A 260 -0.23 -22.75 -5.68
C LYS A 260 -0.25 -21.23 -5.59
N SER A 261 0.34 -20.57 -6.59
CA SER A 261 0.12 -19.14 -6.84
C SER A 261 -1.21 -18.92 -7.54
N PHE A 262 -1.91 -17.86 -7.17
CA PHE A 262 -3.11 -17.36 -7.83
C PHE A 262 -2.75 -16.13 -8.65
N GLU A 263 -2.67 -16.28 -9.96
CA GLU A 263 -2.08 -15.30 -10.88
C GLU A 263 -3.12 -14.61 -11.79
N SER A 264 -2.70 -13.51 -12.42
CA SER A 264 -3.53 -12.74 -13.35
C SER A 264 -3.79 -13.48 -14.66
N LYS A 265 -4.82 -13.04 -15.39
CA LYS A 265 -5.11 -13.61 -16.73
C LYS A 265 -3.94 -13.47 -17.69
N GLU A 266 -3.21 -12.36 -17.62
CA GLU A 266 -2.09 -12.11 -18.53
C GLU A 266 -0.89 -13.01 -18.20
N PHE A 267 -0.64 -13.28 -16.92
CA PHE A 267 0.37 -14.24 -16.49
C PHE A 267 0.07 -15.65 -17.03
N MET A 268 -1.19 -16.09 -16.92
CA MET A 268 -1.62 -17.44 -17.33
C MET A 268 -1.49 -17.70 -18.83
N LYS A 269 -1.59 -16.67 -19.69
CA LYS A 269 -1.40 -16.83 -21.15
C LYS A 269 0.02 -17.27 -21.53
N GLN A 270 0.99 -17.06 -20.65
CA GLN A 270 2.41 -17.16 -20.97
C GLN A 270 3.18 -18.11 -20.04
N ASN A 271 2.48 -18.78 -19.12
CA ASN A 271 3.03 -19.73 -18.16
C ASN A 271 2.09 -20.92 -18.01
N GLU A 272 2.60 -22.12 -18.22
CA GLU A 272 1.84 -23.39 -18.11
C GLU A 272 2.30 -24.20 -16.87
N SER A 273 2.81 -23.51 -15.84
CA SER A 273 3.32 -24.18 -14.64
C SER A 273 2.19 -24.91 -13.89
N ASN A 274 2.49 -26.06 -13.29
CA ASN A 274 1.50 -26.85 -12.56
C ASN A 274 1.20 -26.32 -11.14
N ASN A 275 1.91 -25.28 -10.71
CA ASN A 275 1.78 -24.63 -9.41
C ASN A 275 1.10 -23.25 -9.49
N VAL A 276 0.41 -22.95 -10.59
CA VAL A 276 -0.36 -21.72 -10.76
C VAL A 276 -1.83 -22.01 -11.03
N GLU A 277 -2.68 -21.12 -10.56
CA GLU A 277 -4.13 -21.08 -10.75
C GLU A 277 -4.52 -19.64 -11.08
N MET A 278 -5.66 -19.41 -11.75
CA MET A 278 -6.14 -18.05 -12.00
C MET A 278 -6.84 -17.49 -10.75
N PHE A 279 -6.57 -16.23 -10.40
CA PHE A 279 -7.37 -15.53 -9.40
C PHE A 279 -8.68 -15.03 -10.04
N GLY A 280 -9.82 -15.59 -9.62
CA GLY A 280 -11.15 -15.26 -10.12
C GLY A 280 -11.73 -16.23 -11.15
N HIS A 281 -13.06 -16.35 -11.19
CA HIS A 281 -13.75 -17.12 -12.23
C HIS A 281 -13.92 -16.32 -13.52
N LEU A 282 -13.32 -16.82 -14.61
CA LEU A 282 -13.50 -16.27 -15.95
C LEU A 282 -14.65 -16.99 -16.67
N SER A 283 -15.64 -16.23 -17.15
CA SER A 283 -16.71 -16.81 -17.95
C SER A 283 -16.23 -17.19 -19.35
N ASP A 284 -16.34 -18.47 -19.72
CA ASP A 284 -16.03 -18.96 -21.07
C ASP A 284 -16.87 -18.28 -22.17
N LYS A 285 -18.08 -17.80 -21.83
CA LYS A 285 -19.00 -17.20 -22.80
C LYS A 285 -18.70 -15.73 -23.09
N THR A 286 -18.38 -14.97 -22.05
CA THR A 286 -18.20 -13.51 -22.15
C THR A 286 -16.74 -13.09 -22.10
N ASN A 287 -15.84 -13.99 -21.70
CA ASN A 287 -14.42 -13.72 -21.44
C ASN A 287 -14.21 -12.60 -20.40
N LYS A 288 -15.16 -12.47 -19.45
CA LYS A 288 -15.16 -11.50 -18.34
C LYS A 288 -15.19 -12.22 -17.00
N PHE A 289 -14.60 -11.58 -16.00
CA PHE A 289 -14.67 -12.03 -14.61
C PHE A 289 -16.02 -11.67 -13.96
N SER A 290 -16.37 -12.39 -12.90
CA SER A 290 -17.61 -12.19 -12.14
C SER A 290 -17.32 -12.23 -10.64
N PHE A 291 -16.87 -11.11 -10.07
CA PHE A 291 -16.44 -11.03 -8.67
C PHE A 291 -17.57 -10.65 -7.68
N ASP A 292 -18.75 -10.25 -8.16
CA ASP A 292 -19.79 -9.65 -7.29
C ASP A 292 -20.22 -10.54 -6.11
N ASP A 293 -20.29 -11.86 -6.34
CA ASP A 293 -20.63 -12.86 -5.33
C ASP A 293 -19.39 -13.51 -4.68
N GLU A 294 -18.19 -13.10 -5.09
CA GLU A 294 -16.91 -13.68 -4.64
C GLU A 294 -16.20 -12.79 -3.62
N VAL A 295 -16.43 -11.47 -3.67
CA VAL A 295 -15.82 -10.52 -2.72
C VAL A 295 -16.56 -10.49 -1.39
N TYR A 296 -15.82 -10.26 -0.32
CA TYR A 296 -16.42 -9.95 0.97
C TYR A 296 -16.79 -8.46 1.01
N ARG A 297 -17.96 -8.11 1.54
CA ARG A 297 -18.40 -6.72 1.69
C ARG A 297 -18.61 -6.38 3.15
N PHE A 298 -18.06 -5.24 3.57
CA PHE A 298 -18.13 -4.77 4.94
C PHE A 298 -18.37 -3.26 4.97
N GLU A 299 -18.96 -2.77 6.06
CA GLU A 299 -19.11 -1.33 6.27
C GLU A 299 -17.75 -0.72 6.61
N THR A 300 -17.47 0.46 6.07
CA THR A 300 -16.28 1.23 6.39
C THR A 300 -16.14 1.43 7.90
N THR A 301 -14.95 1.17 8.42
CA THR A 301 -14.60 1.41 9.83
C THR A 301 -14.32 2.87 10.10
N PHE A 302 -14.04 3.64 9.04
CA PHE A 302 -13.72 5.05 9.13
C PHE A 302 -14.96 5.90 9.44
N ASN A 303 -14.78 7.17 9.81
CA ASN A 303 -15.87 8.08 10.14
C ASN A 303 -16.91 8.22 9.01
N GLN A 304 -18.16 7.85 9.30
CA GLN A 304 -19.28 7.83 8.34
C GLN A 304 -20.16 9.10 8.36
N GLU A 305 -19.90 10.07 9.24
CA GLU A 305 -20.80 11.21 9.49
C GLU A 305 -21.14 11.99 8.20
N TYR A 306 -20.15 12.17 7.32
CA TYR A 306 -20.37 12.78 6.01
C TYR A 306 -21.34 11.99 5.13
N ILE A 307 -21.10 10.68 4.98
CA ILE A 307 -21.90 9.79 4.15
C ILE A 307 -23.34 9.75 4.66
N THR A 308 -23.53 9.67 5.98
CA THR A 308 -24.84 9.71 6.63
C THR A 308 -25.58 11.00 6.29
N GLN A 309 -24.96 12.16 6.52
CA GLN A 309 -25.60 13.46 6.25
C GLN A 309 -25.89 13.68 4.76
N TRP A 310 -24.96 13.30 3.87
CA TRP A 310 -25.17 13.36 2.42
C TRP A 310 -26.36 12.52 1.99
N ASN A 311 -26.44 11.27 2.46
CA ASN A 311 -27.53 10.36 2.10
C ASN A 311 -28.89 10.84 2.62
N GLU A 312 -28.95 11.49 3.78
CA GLU A 312 -30.18 12.17 4.24
C GLU A 312 -30.56 13.35 3.34
N PHE A 313 -29.58 14.15 2.90
CA PHE A 313 -29.81 15.25 1.94
C PHE A 313 -30.38 14.72 0.61
N VAL A 314 -29.79 13.68 0.03
CA VAL A 314 -30.20 13.11 -1.27
C VAL A 314 -31.64 12.58 -1.24
N LYS A 315 -32.14 12.12 -0.09
CA LYS A 315 -33.57 11.75 0.05
C LYS A 315 -34.52 12.92 -0.23
N THR A 316 -34.04 14.15 -0.09
CA THR A 316 -34.82 15.38 -0.31
C THR A 316 -34.56 16.04 -1.67
N ASP A 317 -33.48 15.68 -2.37
CA ASP A 317 -33.16 16.16 -3.72
C ASP A 317 -32.69 15.02 -4.64
N ASN A 318 -33.61 14.55 -5.49
CA ASN A 318 -33.42 13.40 -6.38
C ASN A 318 -32.46 13.64 -7.56
N LYS A 319 -31.88 14.84 -7.68
CA LYS A 319 -30.85 15.14 -8.69
C LYS A 319 -29.49 14.53 -8.35
N TYR A 320 -29.28 14.14 -7.09
CA TYR A 320 -28.02 13.61 -6.58
C TYR A 320 -28.18 12.13 -6.24
N SER A 321 -27.06 11.43 -6.07
CA SER A 321 -27.03 9.99 -5.80
C SER A 321 -26.43 9.71 -4.42
N SER A 322 -26.96 8.68 -3.75
CA SER A 322 -26.49 8.23 -2.46
C SER A 322 -25.10 7.62 -2.57
N LEU A 323 -24.27 7.83 -1.55
CA LEU A 323 -22.99 7.17 -1.37
C LEU A 323 -23.17 5.84 -0.64
N SER A 324 -22.41 4.83 -1.06
CA SER A 324 -22.26 3.59 -0.29
C SER A 324 -21.36 3.85 0.92
N ASN A 325 -21.67 3.23 2.06
CA ASN A 325 -20.74 3.07 3.18
C ASN A 325 -20.07 1.69 3.21
N TYR A 326 -20.30 0.85 2.19
CA TYR A 326 -19.69 -0.47 2.07
C TYR A 326 -18.47 -0.44 1.16
N LEU A 327 -17.46 -1.21 1.57
CA LEU A 327 -16.25 -1.55 0.84
C LEU A 327 -16.28 -3.01 0.40
N ALA A 328 -15.41 -3.35 -0.55
CA ALA A 328 -15.15 -4.73 -0.96
C ALA A 328 -13.73 -5.16 -0.55
N ALA A 329 -13.62 -6.39 -0.06
CA ALA A 329 -12.38 -7.11 0.15
C ALA A 329 -12.28 -8.29 -0.82
N GLY A 330 -11.15 -8.43 -1.51
CA GLY A 330 -10.89 -9.59 -2.38
C GLY A 330 -10.81 -10.88 -1.57
N LEU A 331 -10.11 -10.85 -0.44
CA LEU A 331 -10.00 -11.94 0.52
C LEU A 331 -10.29 -11.44 1.93
N ARG A 332 -11.11 -12.17 2.70
CA ARG A 332 -11.33 -11.96 4.13
C ARG A 332 -10.60 -13.03 4.94
N VAL A 333 -9.63 -12.64 5.76
CA VAL A 333 -8.79 -13.56 6.53
C VAL A 333 -9.07 -13.39 8.02
N GLN A 334 -9.52 -14.47 8.66
CA GLN A 334 -9.89 -14.50 10.08
C GLN A 334 -9.05 -15.49 10.91
N LYS A 335 -8.13 -16.22 10.28
CA LYS A 335 -7.20 -17.17 10.91
C LYS A 335 -5.83 -17.13 10.20
N ASP A 336 -4.86 -17.87 10.72
CA ASP A 336 -3.51 -17.98 10.16
C ASP A 336 -3.50 -18.25 8.65
N PHE A 337 -2.51 -17.67 7.98
CA PHE A 337 -2.35 -17.75 6.53
C PHE A 337 -0.88 -18.03 6.18
N TYR A 338 -0.60 -19.23 5.69
CA TYR A 338 0.73 -19.70 5.30
C TYR A 338 0.86 -19.68 3.78
N GLY A 339 1.70 -18.78 3.25
CA GLY A 339 1.85 -18.54 1.82
C GLY A 339 2.87 -19.42 1.10
N ASN A 340 3.87 -19.98 1.79
CA ASN A 340 4.97 -20.76 1.17
C ASN A 340 5.67 -20.05 -0.02
N GLY A 341 5.68 -18.72 -0.03
CA GLY A 341 6.23 -17.88 -1.09
C GLY A 341 5.37 -17.82 -2.35
N TYR A 342 4.18 -18.45 -2.36
CA TYR A 342 3.24 -18.36 -3.48
C TYR A 342 2.63 -16.97 -3.60
N THR A 343 2.28 -16.61 -4.83
CA THR A 343 1.74 -15.30 -5.16
C THR A 343 0.21 -15.28 -5.07
N LEU A 344 -0.36 -14.20 -4.53
CA LEU A 344 -1.75 -13.79 -4.70
C LEU A 344 -1.77 -12.52 -5.55
N ASN A 345 -2.17 -12.64 -6.81
CA ASN A 345 -2.23 -11.55 -7.77
C ASN A 345 -3.69 -11.20 -8.07
N LEU A 346 -4.17 -10.14 -7.43
CA LEU A 346 -5.55 -9.71 -7.52
C LEU A 346 -5.80 -8.75 -8.69
N HIS A 347 -4.86 -8.64 -9.65
CA HIS A 347 -4.95 -7.71 -10.80
C HIS A 347 -6.30 -7.76 -11.52
N ASN A 348 -6.86 -8.96 -11.73
CA ASN A 348 -8.14 -9.10 -12.44
C ASN A 348 -9.33 -8.47 -11.68
N LEU A 349 -9.25 -8.34 -10.35
CA LEU A 349 -10.26 -7.77 -9.47
C LEU A 349 -10.01 -6.27 -9.22
N CYS A 350 -8.76 -5.92 -8.89
CA CYS A 350 -8.42 -4.60 -8.35
C CYS A 350 -7.99 -3.60 -9.42
N TYR A 351 -7.50 -4.06 -10.58
CA TYR A 351 -7.01 -3.17 -11.63
C TYR A 351 -8.14 -2.79 -12.60
N PRO A 352 -8.17 -1.54 -13.12
CA PRO A 352 -9.20 -1.13 -14.07
C PRO A 352 -9.25 -2.04 -15.30
N SER A 353 -10.45 -2.46 -15.69
CA SER A 353 -10.63 -3.47 -16.75
C SER A 353 -10.63 -2.90 -18.17
N GLU A 354 -10.75 -1.58 -18.32
CA GLU A 354 -10.76 -0.89 -19.61
C GLU A 354 -9.48 -0.06 -19.81
N VAL A 355 -9.24 0.32 -21.06
CA VAL A 355 -8.13 1.21 -21.42
C VAL A 355 -8.64 2.33 -22.33
N SER A 356 -8.06 3.51 -22.16
CA SER A 356 -8.27 4.66 -23.04
C SER A 356 -6.94 5.14 -23.63
N ARG A 357 -6.97 5.69 -24.84
CA ARG A 357 -5.80 6.33 -25.46
C ARG A 357 -6.12 7.79 -25.72
N PRO A 358 -5.72 8.72 -24.81
CA PRO A 358 -5.96 10.13 -25.04
C PRO A 358 -5.17 10.65 -26.25
N GLU A 359 -5.72 11.66 -26.91
CA GLU A 359 -5.10 12.29 -28.08
C GLU A 359 -3.74 12.91 -27.68
N GLY A 360 -2.67 12.54 -28.38
CA GLY A 360 -1.30 13.01 -28.10
C GLY A 360 -0.44 12.06 -27.25
N TYR A 361 -1.01 10.99 -26.69
CA TYR A 361 -0.25 9.95 -25.99
C TYR A 361 0.01 8.73 -26.89
N SER A 362 1.19 8.13 -26.78
CA SER A 362 1.59 6.94 -27.55
C SER A 362 1.28 5.61 -26.86
N PHE A 363 0.63 5.65 -25.70
CA PHE A 363 0.36 4.48 -24.86
C PHE A 363 -1.06 4.49 -24.31
N ASP A 364 -1.53 3.31 -23.91
CA ASP A 364 -2.86 3.09 -23.34
C ASP A 364 -2.84 3.37 -21.83
N ILE A 365 -3.90 4.03 -21.34
CA ILE A 365 -4.09 4.39 -19.94
C ILE A 365 -5.23 3.53 -19.37
N PRO A 366 -5.02 2.83 -18.24
CA PRO A 366 -6.09 2.10 -17.57
C PRO A 366 -7.21 3.04 -17.13
N THR A 367 -8.45 2.65 -17.39
CA THR A 367 -9.65 3.42 -17.04
C THR A 367 -10.72 2.50 -16.48
N LEU A 368 -11.49 3.02 -15.52
CA LEU A 368 -12.54 2.25 -14.87
C LEU A 368 -13.64 1.84 -15.84
N GLY A 369 -13.84 0.54 -15.99
CA GLY A 369 -14.98 -0.06 -16.64
C GLY A 369 -16.25 0.01 -15.79
N LEU A 370 -17.39 -0.27 -16.41
CA LEU A 370 -18.70 -0.26 -15.73
C LEU A 370 -18.84 -1.33 -14.65
N ASN A 371 -18.11 -2.44 -14.79
CA ASN A 371 -18.21 -3.60 -13.90
C ASN A 371 -17.05 -3.67 -12.89
N ASP A 372 -16.19 -2.64 -12.83
CA ASP A 372 -15.09 -2.62 -11.89
C ASP A 372 -15.62 -2.40 -10.47
N ILE A 373 -15.28 -3.32 -9.56
CA ILE A 373 -15.65 -3.23 -8.14
C ILE A 373 -14.77 -2.21 -7.42
N PHE A 374 -13.47 -2.20 -7.73
CA PHE A 374 -12.51 -1.26 -7.18
C PHE A 374 -12.60 0.07 -7.93
N ARG A 375 -13.10 1.10 -7.24
CA ARG A 375 -13.40 2.41 -7.83
C ARG A 375 -12.70 3.56 -7.12
N GLY A 376 -11.77 3.24 -6.23
CA GLY A 376 -11.12 4.18 -5.32
C GLY A 376 -11.86 4.34 -3.99
N PRO A 377 -11.30 5.17 -3.10
CA PRO A 377 -11.69 5.24 -1.70
C PRO A 377 -13.01 5.98 -1.48
N LEU A 378 -13.65 5.66 -0.36
CA LEU A 378 -14.83 6.39 0.09
C LEU A 378 -14.43 7.80 0.55
N PRO A 379 -15.28 8.82 0.34
CA PRO A 379 -14.99 10.17 0.79
C PRO A 379 -15.14 10.27 2.32
N PHE A 380 -14.11 10.78 2.99
CA PHE A 380 -14.27 11.32 4.35
C PHE A 380 -15.10 12.60 4.31
N TYR A 381 -14.78 13.47 3.36
CA TYR A 381 -15.45 14.74 3.15
C TYR A 381 -15.35 15.16 1.70
N THR A 382 -16.45 15.67 1.13
CA THR A 382 -16.43 16.31 -0.19
C THR A 382 -17.13 17.65 -0.14
N LEU A 383 -16.44 18.67 -0.66
CA LEU A 383 -17.05 19.96 -1.00
C LEU A 383 -17.54 19.88 -2.45
N GLY A 384 -18.83 19.58 -2.66
CA GLY A 384 -19.44 19.50 -3.99
C GLY A 384 -20.30 18.27 -4.19
N ASP A 385 -20.56 17.90 -5.44
CA ASP A 385 -21.24 16.63 -5.80
C ASP A 385 -20.21 15.51 -5.96
N PRO A 386 -20.15 14.50 -5.07
CA PRO A 386 -19.17 13.42 -5.11
C PRO A 386 -19.16 12.60 -6.40
N TYR A 387 -20.31 12.47 -7.08
CA TYR A 387 -20.44 11.71 -8.33
C TYR A 387 -20.49 12.60 -9.58
N GLY A 388 -20.55 13.92 -9.39
CA GLY A 388 -20.62 14.91 -10.46
C GLY A 388 -19.31 15.70 -10.53
N LEU A 389 -19.31 16.87 -9.87
CA LEU A 389 -18.15 17.76 -9.79
C LEU A 389 -17.78 18.01 -8.32
N PRO A 390 -16.90 17.19 -7.73
CA PRO A 390 -16.33 17.50 -6.42
C PRO A 390 -15.33 18.65 -6.58
N LEU A 391 -15.48 19.75 -5.86
CA LEU A 391 -14.46 20.82 -5.87
C LEU A 391 -13.19 20.36 -5.18
N VAL A 392 -13.36 19.74 -4.01
CA VAL A 392 -12.30 19.10 -3.23
C VAL A 392 -12.89 17.88 -2.53
N THR A 393 -12.17 16.77 -2.59
CA THR A 393 -12.48 15.56 -1.80
C THR A 393 -11.27 15.14 -1.01
N ALA A 394 -11.47 14.95 0.29
CA ALA A 394 -10.58 14.20 1.16
C ALA A 394 -11.09 12.76 1.24
N PHE A 395 -10.21 11.81 0.96
CA PHE A 395 -10.54 10.39 0.95
C PHE A 395 -10.31 9.75 2.32
N GLY A 396 -11.10 8.73 2.63
CA GLY A 396 -10.91 7.83 3.78
C GLY A 396 -10.53 6.43 3.29
N GLN A 397 -11.15 5.41 3.88
CA GLN A 397 -10.86 4.00 3.60
C GLN A 397 -11.20 3.57 2.15
N ASP A 398 -10.40 2.67 1.59
CA ASP A 398 -10.54 2.11 0.24
C ASP A 398 -10.91 0.62 0.26
N ASN A 399 -11.25 0.08 -0.89
CA ASN A 399 -11.38 -1.36 -1.10
C ASN A 399 -10.03 -2.05 -0.87
N VAL A 400 -10.08 -3.31 -0.45
CA VAL A 400 -8.91 -4.02 0.09
C VAL A 400 -8.66 -5.31 -0.68
N GLY A 401 -7.42 -5.60 -1.04
CA GLY A 401 -7.04 -6.89 -1.61
C GLY A 401 -7.27 -8.03 -0.61
N MET A 402 -6.59 -7.96 0.53
CA MET A 402 -6.74 -8.87 1.67
C MET A 402 -7.08 -8.09 2.95
N TYR A 403 -8.25 -8.35 3.51
CA TYR A 403 -8.73 -7.75 4.75
C TYR A 403 -8.62 -8.76 5.90
N ILE A 404 -7.86 -8.41 6.92
CA ILE A 404 -7.59 -9.25 8.10
C ILE A 404 -8.39 -8.69 9.27
N ASP A 405 -9.50 -9.36 9.62
CA ASP A 405 -10.44 -8.91 10.67
C ASP A 405 -10.65 -9.93 11.79
N GLY A 406 -9.75 -10.91 11.92
CA GLY A 406 -9.64 -11.77 13.09
C GLY A 406 -8.45 -11.41 13.98
N ASP A 407 -8.48 -11.90 15.23
CA ASP A 407 -7.41 -11.69 16.21
C ASP A 407 -6.46 -12.90 16.27
N ASN A 408 -5.23 -12.68 16.77
CA ASN A 408 -4.23 -13.73 16.99
C ASN A 408 -3.82 -14.47 15.70
N ILE A 409 -3.62 -13.72 14.62
CA ILE A 409 -3.34 -14.25 13.29
C ILE A 409 -1.85 -14.09 12.95
N THR A 410 -1.26 -15.15 12.40
CA THR A 410 0.02 -15.08 11.68
C THR A 410 -0.21 -15.20 10.17
N VAL A 411 0.23 -14.19 9.41
CA VAL A 411 0.41 -14.27 7.96
C VAL A 411 1.89 -14.44 7.68
N ASN A 412 2.27 -15.56 7.07
CA ASN A 412 3.68 -15.93 6.86
C ASN A 412 3.97 -16.22 5.40
N ASP A 413 5.05 -15.65 4.88
CA ASP A 413 5.62 -15.97 3.57
C ASP A 413 4.62 -15.85 2.41
N VAL A 414 3.83 -14.77 2.41
CA VAL A 414 2.86 -14.46 1.35
C VAL A 414 3.43 -13.41 0.41
N ASN A 415 3.33 -13.63 -0.89
CA ASN A 415 3.57 -12.59 -1.90
C ASN A 415 2.24 -12.08 -2.44
N ILE A 416 1.77 -10.90 -2.06
CA ILE A 416 0.48 -10.36 -2.49
C ILE A 416 0.62 -9.05 -3.25
N LYS A 417 -0.16 -8.93 -4.33
CA LYS A 417 -0.23 -7.72 -5.15
C LYS A 417 -1.63 -7.47 -5.69
N ASN A 418 -2.04 -6.20 -5.70
CA ASN A 418 -3.32 -5.80 -6.30
C ASN A 418 -3.22 -5.56 -7.81
N ALA A 419 -2.03 -5.35 -8.35
CA ALA A 419 -1.85 -5.15 -9.79
C ALA A 419 -0.52 -5.69 -10.29
N ASP A 420 -0.50 -6.10 -11.56
CA ASP A 420 0.73 -6.22 -12.33
C ASP A 420 1.28 -4.81 -12.63
N LEU A 421 2.60 -4.64 -12.60
CA LEU A 421 3.26 -3.35 -12.75
C LEU A 421 3.26 -2.93 -14.24
N THR A 422 2.75 -1.73 -14.56
CA THR A 422 2.53 -1.30 -15.96
C THR A 422 3.16 0.05 -16.34
N GLY A 423 4.04 0.62 -15.51
CA GLY A 423 4.93 1.74 -15.89
C GLY A 423 4.52 3.16 -15.45
N SER A 424 3.49 3.34 -14.62
CA SER A 424 3.16 4.62 -13.95
C SER A 424 2.49 4.40 -12.59
N MET A 425 2.86 5.18 -11.56
CA MET A 425 2.32 4.99 -10.20
C MET A 425 0.87 5.44 -10.15
N SER A 426 0.50 6.39 -11.02
CA SER A 426 -0.88 6.83 -11.24
C SER A 426 -1.80 5.69 -11.67
N PHE A 427 -1.28 4.59 -12.22
CA PHE A 427 -2.10 3.44 -12.59
C PHE A 427 -2.59 2.65 -11.37
N LEU A 428 -2.08 2.97 -10.18
CA LEU A 428 -2.50 2.39 -8.91
C LEU A 428 -3.62 3.20 -8.23
N ASP A 429 -4.08 4.32 -8.81
CA ASP A 429 -5.08 5.24 -8.20
C ASP A 429 -6.38 4.55 -7.76
N TYR A 430 -6.76 3.48 -8.44
CA TYR A 430 -7.99 2.72 -8.18
C TYR A 430 -7.75 1.31 -7.64
N THR A 431 -6.50 0.92 -7.39
CA THR A 431 -6.16 -0.46 -7.02
C THR A 431 -6.42 -0.79 -5.55
N GLY A 432 -6.85 0.19 -4.74
CA GLY A 432 -7.16 0.01 -3.33
C GLY A 432 -5.94 -0.30 -2.46
N THR A 433 -6.19 -0.67 -1.21
CA THR A 433 -5.16 -1.12 -0.27
C THR A 433 -4.82 -2.59 -0.54
N VAL A 434 -3.53 -2.98 -0.54
CA VAL A 434 -3.17 -4.41 -0.77
C VAL A 434 -3.58 -5.27 0.42
N VAL A 435 -3.15 -4.88 1.63
CA VAL A 435 -3.53 -5.55 2.88
C VAL A 435 -4.03 -4.53 3.89
N GLU A 436 -5.15 -4.81 4.54
CA GLU A 436 -5.64 -4.03 5.67
C GLU A 436 -5.87 -4.90 6.89
N VAL A 437 -5.39 -4.43 8.04
CA VAL A 437 -5.49 -5.11 9.34
C VAL A 437 -6.45 -4.34 10.24
N ASN A 438 -7.48 -5.04 10.70
CA ASN A 438 -8.48 -4.58 11.66
C ASN A 438 -8.76 -5.68 12.71
N GLY A 439 -7.68 -6.28 13.22
CA GLY A 439 -7.71 -7.33 14.25
C GLY A 439 -6.47 -7.24 15.11
N ASN A 440 -6.55 -7.64 16.38
CA ASN A 440 -5.49 -7.49 17.36
C ASN A 440 -4.54 -8.68 17.40
N ASN A 441 -3.31 -8.44 17.86
CA ASN A 441 -2.27 -9.47 17.98
C ASN A 441 -2.01 -10.18 16.64
N VAL A 442 -1.87 -9.39 15.57
CA VAL A 442 -1.61 -9.88 14.21
C VAL A 442 -0.13 -9.73 13.87
N THR A 443 0.47 -10.78 13.30
CA THR A 443 1.84 -10.76 12.80
C THR A 443 1.85 -11.02 11.29
N ILE A 444 2.40 -10.10 10.50
CA ILE A 444 2.76 -10.34 9.11
C ILE A 444 4.27 -10.48 9.03
N LYS A 445 4.76 -11.62 8.54
CA LYS A 445 6.20 -11.87 8.47
C LYS A 445 6.65 -12.58 7.21
N ASN A 446 7.94 -12.42 6.88
CA ASN A 446 8.58 -13.04 5.72
C ASN A 446 7.84 -12.76 4.40
N SER A 447 7.09 -11.66 4.31
CA SER A 447 6.09 -11.45 3.26
C SER A 447 6.49 -10.33 2.32
N ARG A 448 5.93 -10.36 1.11
CA ARG A 448 6.08 -9.31 0.11
C ARG A 448 4.71 -8.75 -0.23
N LEU A 449 4.51 -7.46 0.03
CA LEU A 449 3.24 -6.77 -0.20
C LEU A 449 3.50 -5.65 -1.21
N GLN A 450 2.76 -5.58 -2.32
CA GLN A 450 3.12 -4.62 -3.35
C GLN A 450 1.99 -4.16 -4.29
N ASN A 451 2.24 -3.05 -4.98
CA ASN A 451 1.42 -2.54 -6.08
C ASN A 451 -0.02 -2.23 -5.68
N GLY A 452 -0.19 -1.27 -4.77
CA GLY A 452 -1.50 -0.75 -4.38
C GLY A 452 -1.55 0.77 -4.34
N LYS A 453 -2.74 1.32 -4.08
CA LYS A 453 -2.86 2.73 -3.73
C LYS A 453 -2.10 3.00 -2.43
N ASN A 454 -2.43 2.19 -1.44
CA ASN A 454 -1.64 1.93 -0.24
C ASN A 454 -1.25 0.46 -0.23
N VAL A 455 -0.09 0.10 0.33
CA VAL A 455 0.30 -1.31 0.42
C VAL A 455 -0.26 -1.95 1.69
N LEU A 456 0.01 -1.40 2.86
CA LEU A 456 -0.48 -1.91 4.14
C LEU A 456 -1.19 -0.80 4.91
N ARG A 457 -2.39 -1.10 5.42
CA ARG A 457 -3.14 -0.22 6.33
C ARG A 457 -3.37 -0.93 7.66
N CYS A 458 -3.07 -0.27 8.79
CA CYS A 458 -3.33 -0.80 10.13
C CYS A 458 -3.99 0.26 11.01
N PHE A 459 -5.30 0.12 11.25
CA PHE A 459 -6.08 1.11 12.00
C PHE A 459 -6.67 0.46 13.25
N SER A 460 -6.63 1.21 14.36
CA SER A 460 -7.16 0.77 15.65
C SER A 460 -6.68 -0.62 16.09
N THR A 461 -5.44 -0.97 15.76
CA THR A 461 -4.89 -2.32 15.94
C THR A 461 -3.88 -2.38 17.07
N GLU A 462 -4.14 -3.21 18.08
CA GLU A 462 -3.22 -3.45 19.19
C GLU A 462 -2.28 -4.64 18.90
N ASN A 463 -1.01 -4.46 19.26
CA ASN A 463 0.04 -5.49 19.17
C ASN A 463 0.23 -6.05 17.76
N PHE A 464 0.25 -5.18 16.74
CA PHE A 464 0.59 -5.57 15.38
C PHE A 464 2.11 -5.66 15.20
N LYS A 465 2.57 -6.71 14.51
CA LYS A 465 3.98 -6.88 14.15
C LYS A 465 4.14 -7.09 12.64
N LEU A 466 4.95 -6.24 12.02
CA LEU A 466 5.45 -6.43 10.66
C LEU A 466 6.93 -6.80 10.73
N GLU A 467 7.28 -8.01 10.32
CA GLU A 467 8.61 -8.58 10.55
C GLU A 467 9.24 -9.11 9.26
N ASN A 468 10.51 -8.82 9.05
CA ASN A 468 11.32 -9.41 7.97
C ASN A 468 10.62 -9.43 6.60
N SER A 469 9.99 -8.31 6.24
CA SER A 469 9.11 -8.21 5.08
C SER A 469 9.54 -7.11 4.11
N LEU A 470 9.00 -7.14 2.90
CA LEU A 470 9.22 -6.11 1.87
C LEU A 470 7.88 -5.51 1.46
N LEU A 471 7.75 -4.20 1.62
CA LEU A 471 6.64 -3.42 1.08
C LEU A 471 7.14 -2.63 -0.13
N SER A 472 6.47 -2.73 -1.28
CA SER A 472 6.94 -2.11 -2.53
C SER A 472 5.86 -1.48 -3.39
N ASN A 473 6.17 -0.36 -4.02
CA ASN A 473 5.35 0.30 -5.04
C ASN A 473 3.95 0.68 -4.54
N ALA A 474 3.84 1.86 -3.92
CA ALA A 474 2.56 2.43 -3.50
C ALA A 474 2.28 3.74 -4.21
N ARG A 475 1.03 3.96 -4.65
CA ARG A 475 0.60 5.29 -5.14
C ARG A 475 0.84 6.39 -4.13
N ASN A 476 0.54 6.10 -2.86
CA ASN A 476 0.64 7.04 -1.75
C ASN A 476 1.67 6.53 -0.73
N PHE A 477 1.30 5.51 0.06
CA PHE A 477 2.11 5.01 1.18
C PHE A 477 2.31 3.51 1.15
N LEU A 478 3.48 3.09 1.61
CA LEU A 478 3.76 1.67 1.79
C LEU A 478 3.06 1.16 3.06
N LEU A 479 3.10 1.93 4.15
CA LEU A 479 2.38 1.66 5.39
C LEU A 479 1.62 2.90 5.85
N GLU A 480 0.32 2.75 6.06
CA GLU A 480 -0.56 3.77 6.66
C GLU A 480 -1.09 3.25 8.00
N VAL A 481 -0.85 4.00 9.07
CA VAL A 481 -1.30 3.66 10.43
C VAL A 481 -2.13 4.77 11.02
N GLY A 482 -3.14 4.43 11.81
CA GLY A 482 -4.01 5.43 12.44
C GLY A 482 -5.03 4.80 13.37
N SER A 483 -6.04 5.59 13.75
CA SER A 483 -7.16 5.12 14.54
C SER A 483 -8.47 5.52 13.89
N ASP A 484 -9.36 4.53 13.77
CA ASP A 484 -10.76 4.75 13.43
C ASP A 484 -11.57 5.27 14.65
N GLU A 485 -10.96 5.26 15.85
CA GLU A 485 -11.54 5.86 17.05
C GLU A 485 -11.17 7.35 17.14
N TYR A 486 -12.17 8.18 17.47
CA TYR A 486 -11.98 9.62 17.64
C TYR A 486 -12.98 10.20 18.65
N LEU A 487 -12.68 11.39 19.17
CA LEU A 487 -13.59 12.19 19.96
C LEU A 487 -14.25 13.26 19.09
N ALA A 488 -15.58 13.31 19.09
CA ALA A 488 -16.32 14.41 18.53
C ALA A 488 -16.05 15.73 19.29
N TYR A 489 -16.44 16.86 18.70
CA TYR A 489 -16.32 18.18 19.31
C TYR A 489 -17.00 18.24 20.68
N ASP A 490 -16.27 18.71 21.70
CA ASP A 490 -16.89 19.05 22.99
C ASP A 490 -17.51 20.45 22.92
N GLU A 491 -18.79 20.47 22.58
CA GLU A 491 -19.56 21.69 22.33
C GLU A 491 -19.96 22.44 23.61
N LEU A 492 -19.77 21.86 24.80
CA LEU A 492 -20.29 22.38 26.07
C LEU A 492 -19.20 22.93 26.98
N SER A 493 -18.00 22.36 26.92
CA SER A 493 -16.85 22.88 27.67
C SER A 493 -16.50 24.30 27.26
N LYS A 494 -15.96 25.07 28.22
CA LYS A 494 -15.52 26.46 28.00
C LYS A 494 -14.06 26.48 27.58
N TYR A 495 -13.77 27.28 26.56
CA TYR A 495 -12.45 27.48 26.00
C TYR A 495 -12.10 28.97 25.94
N GLU A 496 -10.80 29.27 25.97
CA GLU A 496 -10.28 30.61 25.73
C GLU A 496 -10.04 30.81 24.23
N PHE A 497 -10.92 31.61 23.60
CA PHE A 497 -10.72 32.08 22.25
C PHE A 497 -10.04 33.44 22.25
N ILE A 498 -9.19 33.71 21.26
CA ILE A 498 -8.54 35.00 21.05
C ILE A 498 -9.08 35.57 19.74
N ASN A 499 -9.48 36.84 19.70
CA ASN A 499 -9.84 37.51 18.44
C ASN A 499 -8.63 38.23 17.81
N GLU A 500 -8.73 38.73 16.58
CA GLU A 500 -7.64 39.46 15.90
C GLU A 500 -7.15 40.72 16.65
N GLU A 501 -7.94 41.26 17.58
CA GLU A 501 -7.53 42.39 18.42
C GLU A 501 -6.68 41.95 19.64
N GLY A 502 -6.64 40.65 19.95
CA GLY A 502 -5.98 40.06 21.11
C GLY A 502 -6.87 39.95 22.35
N THR A 503 -8.18 40.15 22.21
CA THR A 503 -9.15 40.02 23.31
C THR A 503 -9.48 38.55 23.55
N ILE A 504 -9.47 38.13 24.82
CA ILE A 504 -9.85 36.78 25.26
C ILE A 504 -11.37 36.68 25.42
N ILE A 505 -11.96 35.65 24.84
CA ILE A 505 -13.39 35.33 24.88
C ILE A 505 -13.55 33.93 25.47
N ASN A 506 -14.25 33.83 26.60
CA ASN A 506 -14.46 32.58 27.33
C ASN A 506 -15.84 31.98 27.02
N ASN A 507 -15.92 31.16 25.98
CA ASN A 507 -17.17 30.58 25.48
C ASN A 507 -17.03 29.08 25.27
N SER A 508 -18.15 28.39 25.11
CA SER A 508 -18.12 27.06 24.50
C SER A 508 -18.01 27.17 22.98
N ILE A 509 -17.65 26.08 22.29
CA ILE A 509 -17.63 26.05 20.82
C ILE A 509 -19.01 26.42 20.27
N SER A 510 -20.07 25.84 20.85
CA SER A 510 -21.46 26.10 20.43
C SER A 510 -21.85 27.57 20.57
N GLU A 511 -21.44 28.24 21.65
CA GLU A 511 -21.68 29.68 21.86
C GLU A 511 -20.84 30.56 20.93
N TYR A 512 -19.58 30.21 20.72
CA TYR A 512 -18.63 31.00 19.92
C TYR A 512 -19.02 31.03 18.43
N PHE A 513 -19.61 29.93 17.95
CA PHE A 513 -20.13 29.77 16.59
C PHE A 513 -21.67 29.91 16.50
N ASN A 514 -22.35 30.42 17.53
CA ASN A 514 -23.82 30.47 17.55
C ASN A 514 -24.39 31.51 16.57
N GLY A 515 -25.24 31.06 15.64
CA GLY A 515 -25.94 31.94 14.70
C GLY A 515 -25.07 32.56 13.60
N LYS A 516 -25.64 33.56 12.92
CA LYS A 516 -24.99 34.39 11.89
C LYS A 516 -24.18 35.50 12.54
N ASP A 517 -23.04 35.88 11.95
CA ASP A 517 -22.15 36.94 12.47
C ASP A 517 -21.61 36.65 13.89
N SER A 518 -21.51 35.36 14.24
CA SER A 518 -20.89 34.89 15.48
C SER A 518 -19.41 35.32 15.57
N TYR A 519 -18.79 35.20 16.75
CA TYR A 519 -17.38 35.56 16.90
C TYR A 519 -16.50 34.71 15.98
N GLY A 520 -16.71 33.39 15.94
CA GLY A 520 -15.97 32.50 15.05
C GLY A 520 -16.19 32.80 13.58
N ASP A 521 -17.44 33.05 13.17
CA ASP A 521 -17.78 33.39 11.78
C ASP A 521 -17.06 34.66 11.30
N LYS A 522 -16.95 35.67 12.18
CA LYS A 522 -16.23 36.93 11.90
C LYS A 522 -14.73 36.72 11.77
N GLU A 523 -14.11 35.98 12.68
CA GLU A 523 -12.65 35.75 12.62
C GLU A 523 -12.27 34.91 11.39
N MET A 524 -13.05 33.87 11.08
CA MET A 524 -12.91 33.09 9.85
C MET A 524 -13.10 33.95 8.59
N GLY A 525 -14.07 34.88 8.62
CA GLY A 525 -14.33 35.84 7.56
C GLY A 525 -13.15 36.77 7.30
N LYS A 526 -12.56 37.30 8.38
CA LYS A 526 -11.37 38.15 8.28
C LYS A 526 -10.19 37.40 7.67
N TYR A 527 -9.95 36.15 8.11
CA TYR A 527 -8.87 35.32 7.59
C TYR A 527 -9.03 35.07 6.08
N LEU A 528 -10.18 34.49 5.67
CA LEU A 528 -10.43 34.13 4.26
C LEU A 528 -10.34 35.34 3.34
N LEU A 529 -10.93 36.47 3.72
CA LEU A 529 -10.91 37.70 2.92
C LEU A 529 -9.57 38.45 3.00
N GLY A 530 -8.65 38.01 3.86
CA GLY A 530 -7.40 38.71 4.13
C GLY A 530 -7.61 40.10 4.74
N SER A 531 -8.73 40.33 5.42
CA SER A 531 -9.11 41.63 6.01
C SER A 531 -8.65 41.74 7.46
N PHE A 532 -7.35 41.56 7.66
CA PHE A 532 -6.66 41.72 8.95
C PHE A 532 -5.38 42.54 8.74
N THR A 533 -4.89 43.16 9.80
CA THR A 533 -3.72 44.06 9.72
C THR A 533 -2.47 43.44 10.32
N ASP A 534 -2.62 42.54 11.28
CA ASP A 534 -1.53 41.89 11.99
C ASP A 534 -1.60 40.37 11.78
N PRO A 535 -0.72 39.79 10.93
CA PRO A 535 -0.67 38.35 10.69
C PRO A 535 -0.41 37.51 11.94
N GLU A 536 0.38 38.01 12.90
CA GLU A 536 0.65 37.28 14.16
C GLU A 536 -0.62 37.16 15.01
N LYS A 537 -1.39 38.24 15.12
CA LYS A 537 -2.64 38.22 15.89
C LYS A 537 -3.72 37.37 15.23
N MET A 538 -3.85 37.45 13.91
CA MET A 538 -4.76 36.57 13.17
C MET A 538 -4.36 35.10 13.38
N ARG A 539 -3.07 34.78 13.33
CA ARG A 539 -2.57 33.42 13.60
C ARG A 539 -2.93 32.96 15.01
N ASN A 540 -2.73 33.79 16.03
CA ASN A 540 -3.08 33.44 17.41
C ASN A 540 -4.59 33.22 17.58
N SER A 541 -5.40 34.02 16.89
CA SER A 541 -6.85 33.84 16.87
C SER A 541 -7.24 32.46 16.31
N LEU A 542 -6.73 32.11 15.12
CA LEU A 542 -7.03 30.83 14.47
C LEU A 542 -6.48 29.64 15.26
N LYS A 543 -5.30 29.76 15.88
CA LYS A 543 -4.75 28.73 16.78
C LYS A 543 -5.64 28.51 18.01
N SER A 544 -6.22 29.56 18.59
CA SER A 544 -7.15 29.39 19.72
C SER A 544 -8.41 28.62 19.33
N ILE A 545 -8.89 28.78 18.08
CA ILE A 545 -9.99 27.98 17.52
C ILE A 545 -9.56 26.51 17.40
N GLN A 546 -8.38 26.24 16.82
CA GLN A 546 -7.87 24.87 16.68
C GLN A 546 -7.68 24.18 18.05
N SER A 547 -7.14 24.90 19.04
CA SER A 547 -6.94 24.37 20.39
C SER A 547 -8.25 23.94 21.05
N ALA A 548 -9.34 24.69 20.83
CA ALA A 548 -10.67 24.28 21.32
C ALA A 548 -11.19 22.99 20.64
N PHE A 549 -10.79 22.76 19.38
CA PHE A 549 -11.25 21.61 18.59
C PHE A 549 -10.46 20.33 18.89
N ASN A 550 -9.21 20.46 19.30
CA ASN A 550 -8.25 19.37 19.44
C ASN A 550 -8.45 18.47 20.68
N ASN A 551 -9.31 18.84 21.63
CA ASN A 551 -9.60 18.10 22.88
C ASN A 551 -8.41 17.29 23.46
N GLN A 552 -7.22 17.92 23.49
CA GLN A 552 -5.94 17.21 23.58
C GLN A 552 -5.83 16.36 24.85
N GLU A 553 -6.23 16.90 25.99
CA GLU A 553 -6.10 16.24 27.28
C GLU A 553 -6.96 14.98 27.39
N ALA A 554 -8.00 14.83 26.57
CA ALA A 554 -8.86 13.65 26.57
C ALA A 554 -8.31 12.48 25.74
N VAL A 555 -7.35 12.73 24.84
CA VAL A 555 -6.77 11.71 23.94
C VAL A 555 -5.29 11.46 24.18
N LYS A 556 -4.60 12.41 24.83
CA LYS A 556 -3.16 12.34 25.06
C LYS A 556 -2.79 11.08 25.84
N ASP A 557 -1.73 10.41 25.40
CA ASP A 557 -1.17 9.19 26.00
C ASP A 557 -2.14 7.98 26.01
N ILE A 558 -3.28 8.06 25.33
CA ILE A 558 -4.23 6.96 25.14
C ILE A 558 -4.07 6.43 23.72
N TYR A 559 -3.14 5.49 23.54
CA TYR A 559 -2.88 4.90 22.23
C TYR A 559 -3.95 3.87 21.87
N LYS A 560 -4.54 4.01 20.68
CA LYS A 560 -5.48 3.05 20.10
C LYS A 560 -4.84 2.16 19.02
N GLY A 561 -3.51 2.08 19.04
CA GLY A 561 -2.77 1.13 18.24
C GLY A 561 -1.31 1.09 18.65
N ASN A 562 -0.71 -0.10 18.55
CA ASN A 562 0.71 -0.30 18.80
C ASN A 562 1.28 -1.24 17.73
N ILE A 563 2.21 -0.70 16.95
CA ILE A 563 2.79 -1.33 15.76
C ILE A 563 4.29 -1.47 15.94
N ILE A 564 4.81 -2.68 15.78
CA ILE A 564 6.24 -2.97 15.75
C ILE A 564 6.64 -3.32 14.32
N ILE A 565 7.65 -2.63 13.79
CA ILE A 565 8.22 -2.87 12.46
C ILE A 565 9.67 -3.31 12.67
N GLU A 566 9.95 -4.57 12.34
CA GLU A 566 11.23 -5.22 12.59
C GLU A 566 11.82 -5.74 11.27
N ASP A 567 13.10 -5.46 11.03
CA ASP A 567 13.87 -5.97 9.88
C ASP A 567 13.17 -5.84 8.51
N THR A 568 12.39 -4.78 8.32
CA THR A 568 11.50 -4.62 7.17
C THR A 568 12.03 -3.59 6.17
N TYR A 569 11.84 -3.85 4.88
CA TYR A 569 12.29 -2.97 3.80
C TYR A 569 11.11 -2.25 3.14
N PHE A 570 11.29 -0.95 2.94
CA PHE A 570 10.35 -0.08 2.26
C PHE A 570 10.96 0.40 0.94
N TYR A 571 10.26 0.17 -0.18
CA TYR A 571 10.75 0.53 -1.51
C TYR A 571 9.68 1.25 -2.34
N ASN A 572 10.02 2.44 -2.82
CA ASN A 572 9.24 3.18 -3.82
C ASN A 572 7.78 3.51 -3.42
N SER A 573 7.60 4.56 -2.63
CA SER A 573 6.30 5.18 -2.33
C SER A 573 6.06 6.41 -3.22
N GLY A 574 4.81 6.88 -3.34
CA GLY A 574 4.54 8.13 -4.05
C GLY A 574 4.75 9.37 -3.18
N ILE A 575 4.64 9.22 -1.85
CA ILE A 575 4.68 10.32 -0.88
C ILE A 575 5.69 10.00 0.22
N SER A 576 5.36 9.06 1.10
CA SER A 576 6.22 8.59 2.19
C SER A 576 6.11 7.09 2.38
N ALA A 577 7.14 6.49 2.96
CA ALA A 577 7.10 5.06 3.28
C ALA A 577 6.05 4.75 4.35
N ILE A 578 6.08 5.47 5.47
CA ILE A 578 5.16 5.34 6.59
C ILE A 578 4.36 6.64 6.73
N ALA A 579 3.04 6.53 6.90
CA ALA A 579 2.15 7.63 7.23
C ALA A 579 1.41 7.34 8.52
N LEU A 580 1.43 8.29 9.46
CA LEU A 580 0.63 8.30 10.67
C LEU A 580 -0.54 9.25 10.47
N GLU A 581 -1.70 8.69 10.19
CA GLU A 581 -2.92 9.42 9.89
C GLU A 581 -3.60 9.96 11.16
N SER A 582 -4.10 11.19 11.04
CA SER A 582 -5.09 11.78 11.93
C SER A 582 -6.14 12.47 11.08
N MET A 583 -7.38 12.51 11.56
CA MET A 583 -8.46 13.17 10.84
C MET A 583 -8.21 14.67 10.69
N PHE A 584 -8.63 15.23 9.56
CA PHE A 584 -8.76 16.68 9.44
C PHE A 584 -9.80 17.22 10.43
N ASN A 585 -9.48 18.36 11.04
CA ASN A 585 -10.29 18.92 12.13
C ASN A 585 -10.37 20.45 12.05
N GLY A 586 -10.65 20.98 10.85
CA GLY A 586 -10.77 22.40 10.61
C GLY A 586 -12.13 23.00 11.01
N PRO A 587 -12.20 24.32 11.26
CA PRO A 587 -13.43 25.05 11.63
C PRO A 587 -14.61 24.81 10.68
N PHE A 588 -14.35 24.64 9.38
CA PHE A 588 -15.39 24.41 8.38
C PHE A 588 -16.09 23.06 8.55
N LEU A 589 -15.38 22.04 9.06
CA LEU A 589 -15.93 20.71 9.32
C LEU A 589 -16.85 20.69 10.54
N TYR A 590 -16.70 21.63 11.48
CA TYR A 590 -17.65 21.83 12.58
C TYR A 590 -18.91 22.56 12.09
N LYS A 591 -18.73 23.75 11.51
CA LYS A 591 -19.82 24.57 10.99
C LYS A 591 -19.38 25.31 9.72
N PRO A 592 -20.12 25.17 8.60
CA PRO A 592 -19.87 25.91 7.37
C PRO A 592 -19.97 27.42 7.62
N GLY A 593 -18.83 28.10 7.54
CA GLY A 593 -18.69 29.54 7.71
C GLY A 593 -17.35 29.99 7.13
N PRO A 594 -17.23 31.23 6.60
CA PRO A 594 -18.18 32.34 6.68
C PRO A 594 -19.38 32.18 5.75
N GLU A 595 -20.58 32.52 6.25
CA GLU A 595 -21.83 32.38 5.49
C GLU A 595 -21.79 33.10 4.13
N ASP A 596 -21.09 34.23 4.02
CA ASP A 596 -20.93 34.97 2.76
C ASP A 596 -20.17 34.17 1.68
N VAL A 597 -19.17 33.37 2.06
CA VAL A 597 -18.42 32.51 1.15
C VAL A 597 -19.28 31.30 0.76
N THR A 598 -19.93 30.67 1.73
CA THR A 598 -20.85 29.54 1.49
C THR A 598 -22.03 29.94 0.59
N ASN A 599 -22.60 31.14 0.79
CA ASN A 599 -23.69 31.67 -0.03
C ASN A 599 -23.25 31.98 -1.47
N ILE A 600 -22.01 32.44 -1.67
CA ILE A 600 -21.47 32.68 -3.01
C ILE A 600 -21.28 31.36 -3.73
N LEU A 601 -20.64 30.39 -3.09
CA LEU A 601 -20.33 29.10 -3.71
C LEU A 601 -21.60 28.26 -3.96
N SER A 602 -22.56 28.26 -3.04
CA SER A 602 -23.86 27.56 -3.21
C SER A 602 -24.78 28.21 -4.25
N SER A 603 -24.55 29.47 -4.61
CA SER A 603 -25.28 30.15 -5.69
C SER A 603 -24.79 29.76 -7.09
N MET A 604 -23.64 29.10 -7.19
CA MET A 604 -23.10 28.61 -8.45
C MET A 604 -23.84 27.33 -8.84
N THR A 605 -24.27 27.25 -10.11
CA THR A 605 -24.96 26.07 -10.65
C THR A 605 -24.34 25.66 -11.97
N ILE A 606 -24.23 24.36 -12.19
CA ILE A 606 -23.79 23.73 -13.45
C ILE A 606 -24.89 22.74 -13.84
N GLU A 607 -25.39 22.84 -15.08
CA GLU A 607 -26.50 21.99 -15.58
C GLU A 607 -27.74 21.96 -14.66
N GLY A 608 -28.01 23.05 -13.94
CA GLY A 608 -29.14 23.14 -13.01
C GLY A 608 -28.94 22.41 -11.67
N LYS A 609 -27.74 21.89 -11.41
CA LYS A 609 -27.28 21.40 -10.09
C LYS A 609 -26.42 22.45 -9.42
N SER A 610 -26.50 22.57 -8.10
CA SER A 610 -25.59 23.43 -7.34
C SER A 610 -24.19 22.83 -7.34
N VAL A 611 -23.16 23.67 -7.48
CA VAL A 611 -21.76 23.24 -7.35
C VAL A 611 -21.47 22.75 -5.93
N ILE A 612 -22.09 23.37 -4.93
CA ILE A 612 -22.06 22.92 -3.53
C ILE A 612 -23.51 22.70 -3.10
N PRO A 613 -24.06 21.50 -3.33
CA PRO A 613 -25.46 21.22 -3.09
C PRO A 613 -25.78 21.04 -1.60
N TYR A 614 -24.78 20.64 -0.83
CA TYR A 614 -24.89 20.40 0.59
C TYR A 614 -23.56 20.69 1.30
N THR A 615 -23.64 21.28 2.49
CA THR A 615 -22.49 21.49 3.37
C THR A 615 -22.75 20.79 4.71
N PRO A 616 -22.14 19.63 4.95
CA PRO A 616 -22.33 18.88 6.19
C PRO A 616 -21.72 19.64 7.37
N THR A 617 -22.14 19.29 8.59
CA THR A 617 -21.64 19.91 9.83
C THR A 617 -21.17 18.85 10.79
N LYS A 618 -20.23 19.17 11.67
CA LYS A 618 -19.70 18.26 12.71
C LYS A 618 -19.11 16.95 12.16
N VAL A 619 -18.44 17.00 11.01
CA VAL A 619 -17.81 15.82 10.36
C VAL A 619 -16.42 15.52 10.92
N GLY A 620 -15.73 16.53 11.49
CA GLY A 620 -14.39 16.35 12.07
C GLY A 620 -14.41 15.87 13.52
N GLY A 621 -13.21 15.70 14.08
CA GLY A 621 -12.99 15.29 15.46
C GLY A 621 -11.49 15.14 15.77
N THR A 622 -11.18 14.74 16.99
CA THR A 622 -9.81 14.47 17.42
C THR A 622 -9.55 12.97 17.44
N SER A 623 -8.67 12.48 16.55
CA SER A 623 -8.26 11.07 16.51
C SER A 623 -7.48 10.67 17.76
N PHE A 624 -7.66 9.43 18.20
CA PHE A 624 -6.73 8.84 19.18
C PHE A 624 -5.37 8.53 18.52
N PRO A 625 -4.25 8.73 19.24
CA PRO A 625 -2.93 8.45 18.69
C PRO A 625 -2.65 6.96 18.54
N VAL A 626 -1.66 6.64 17.70
CA VAL A 626 -1.03 5.31 17.64
C VAL A 626 0.46 5.40 17.96
N LYS A 627 1.03 4.29 18.40
CA LYS A 627 2.47 4.15 18.63
C LYS A 627 3.07 3.22 17.58
N VAL A 628 4.15 3.66 16.96
CA VAL A 628 4.98 2.86 16.05
C VAL A 628 6.37 2.71 16.66
N GLU A 629 6.94 1.52 16.56
CA GLU A 629 8.33 1.23 16.95
C GLU A 629 9.08 0.65 15.75
N LEU A 630 10.20 1.28 15.39
CA LEU A 630 11.12 0.80 14.35
C LEU A 630 12.29 0.07 14.99
N VAL A 631 12.51 -1.17 14.59
CA VAL A 631 13.47 -2.10 15.20
C VAL A 631 14.39 -2.71 14.14
N GLY A 632 15.62 -3.00 14.55
CA GLY A 632 16.55 -3.83 13.78
C GLY A 632 17.04 -3.16 12.51
N LYS A 633 17.19 -3.96 11.45
CA LYS A 633 17.74 -3.59 10.14
C LYS A 633 16.69 -2.95 9.21
N THR A 634 15.66 -2.31 9.74
CA THR A 634 14.62 -1.66 8.93
C THR A 634 15.21 -0.57 8.04
N LYS A 635 14.89 -0.56 6.72
CA LYS A 635 15.51 0.32 5.71
C LYS A 635 14.50 0.97 4.77
N PHE A 636 14.84 2.17 4.29
CA PHE A 636 14.01 3.00 3.42
C PHE A 636 14.71 3.28 2.08
N TYR A 637 14.39 2.51 1.05
CA TYR A 637 14.86 2.66 -0.33
C TYR A 637 13.86 3.51 -1.13
N ASP A 638 13.73 4.79 -0.76
CA ASP A 638 12.56 5.60 -1.14
C ASP A 638 12.92 7.04 -1.56
N TYR A 639 14.05 7.17 -2.27
CA TYR A 639 14.46 8.44 -2.87
C TYR A 639 13.56 8.80 -4.05
N LYS A 640 13.10 10.06 -4.05
CA LYS A 640 12.26 10.63 -5.09
C LYS A 640 12.83 11.98 -5.47
N ASP A 641 12.82 12.29 -6.76
CA ASP A 641 13.01 13.66 -7.20
C ASP A 641 11.70 14.45 -7.03
N SER A 642 11.77 15.75 -7.33
CA SER A 642 10.60 16.61 -7.26
C SER A 642 9.48 16.21 -8.24
N SER A 643 9.74 15.55 -9.37
CA SER A 643 8.65 15.08 -10.25
C SER A 643 7.89 13.93 -9.62
N ASN A 644 8.59 13.02 -8.96
CA ASN A 644 8.05 11.76 -8.45
C ASN A 644 7.38 11.87 -7.07
N LEU A 645 7.63 12.95 -6.32
CA LEU A 645 6.83 13.28 -5.14
C LEU A 645 5.46 13.83 -5.57
N ASP A 646 4.41 13.02 -5.44
CA ASP A 646 3.08 13.31 -5.97
C ASP A 646 1.94 13.05 -4.96
N ILE A 647 1.31 14.14 -4.52
CA ILE A 647 0.23 14.17 -3.54
C ILE A 647 -1.19 14.05 -4.14
N THR A 648 -1.32 13.98 -5.47
CA THR A 648 -2.64 13.96 -6.13
C THR A 648 -3.45 12.69 -5.83
N GLY A 649 -2.81 11.63 -5.35
CA GLY A 649 -3.48 10.41 -4.89
C GLY A 649 -4.19 10.54 -3.54
N LEU A 650 -3.94 11.60 -2.76
CA LEU A 650 -4.57 11.86 -1.45
C LEU A 650 -5.78 12.80 -1.52
N ILE A 651 -5.70 13.82 -2.39
CA ILE A 651 -6.70 14.86 -2.49
C ILE A 651 -7.09 14.99 -3.96
N ASN A 652 -8.38 14.84 -4.23
CA ASN A 652 -8.92 15.22 -5.53
C ASN A 652 -9.35 16.69 -5.47
N GLU A 653 -8.91 17.49 -6.45
CA GLU A 653 -9.30 18.89 -6.57
C GLU A 653 -9.63 19.25 -8.03
N ASN A 654 -10.78 19.89 -8.23
CA ASN A 654 -11.18 20.45 -9.52
C ASN A 654 -11.06 21.98 -9.55
N ILE A 655 -10.52 22.59 -8.49
CA ILE A 655 -10.32 24.04 -8.39
C ILE A 655 -9.32 24.52 -9.44
N SER A 656 -8.26 23.77 -9.72
CA SER A 656 -7.24 24.14 -10.72
C SER A 656 -7.78 24.14 -12.14
N VAL A 657 -8.68 23.21 -12.47
CA VAL A 657 -9.38 23.18 -13.77
C VAL A 657 -10.22 24.45 -13.92
N ILE A 658 -11.05 24.73 -12.90
CA ILE A 658 -11.88 25.93 -12.84
C ILE A 658 -11.02 27.20 -12.91
N ALA A 659 -9.90 27.25 -12.19
CA ALA A 659 -9.00 28.39 -12.14
C ALA A 659 -8.33 28.67 -13.50
N LYS A 660 -7.86 27.64 -14.22
CA LYS A 660 -7.22 27.79 -15.54
C LYS A 660 -8.13 28.44 -16.59
N GLU A 661 -9.44 28.28 -16.45
CA GLU A 661 -10.42 28.88 -17.36
C GLU A 661 -10.74 30.34 -17.00
N VAL A 662 -10.49 30.74 -15.75
CA VAL A 662 -10.92 32.02 -15.18
C VAL A 662 -9.77 33.02 -15.03
N PHE A 663 -8.57 32.53 -14.71
CA PHE A 663 -7.36 33.34 -14.60
C PHE A 663 -6.55 33.33 -15.90
N ASP A 664 -5.81 34.41 -16.17
CA ASP A 664 -4.84 34.43 -17.27
C ASP A 664 -3.84 33.26 -17.09
N LYS A 665 -3.41 32.64 -18.20
CA LYS A 665 -2.58 31.41 -18.21
C LYS A 665 -1.27 31.55 -17.41
N THR A 666 -0.90 32.78 -17.06
CA THR A 666 0.28 33.15 -16.28
C THR A 666 0.13 32.94 -14.76
N ALA A 667 -1.08 32.73 -14.23
CA ALA A 667 -1.34 32.48 -12.81
C ALA A 667 -1.84 31.03 -12.60
N ALA A 668 -1.03 30.04 -12.96
CA ALA A 668 -1.41 28.63 -12.83
C ALA A 668 -1.63 28.24 -11.36
N ILE A 669 -2.89 28.11 -10.94
CA ILE A 669 -3.27 27.42 -9.70
C ILE A 669 -3.28 25.92 -10.03
N ASN A 670 -2.56 25.14 -9.24
CA ASN A 670 -2.51 23.68 -9.31
C ASN A 670 -2.56 23.09 -7.88
N ILE A 671 -2.58 21.76 -7.77
CA ILE A 671 -2.55 21.06 -6.49
C ILE A 671 -1.41 21.51 -5.58
N ASP A 672 -0.19 21.72 -6.10
CA ASP A 672 0.97 22.18 -5.32
C ASP A 672 0.84 23.63 -4.83
N THR A 673 -0.09 24.39 -5.40
CA THR A 673 -0.44 25.73 -4.91
C THR A 673 -1.53 25.64 -3.83
N ILE A 674 -2.51 24.77 -4.03
CA ILE A 674 -3.68 24.59 -3.15
C ILE A 674 -3.27 23.87 -1.85
N PHE A 675 -2.41 22.86 -1.97
CA PHE A 675 -1.93 22.01 -0.89
C PHE A 675 -0.38 21.89 -0.94
N PRO A 676 0.35 22.93 -0.49
CA PRO A 676 1.75 23.15 -0.82
C PRO A 676 2.73 22.30 0.01
N ILE A 677 2.41 21.04 0.31
CA ILE A 677 3.30 20.12 1.03
C ILE A 677 4.63 20.01 0.30
N LYS A 678 4.59 19.62 -0.97
CA LYS A 678 5.77 19.35 -1.79
C LYS A 678 6.75 20.53 -1.86
N PRO A 679 6.36 21.75 -2.28
CA PRO A 679 7.30 22.86 -2.35
C PRO A 679 7.83 23.29 -0.98
N LEU A 680 7.00 23.25 0.06
CA LEU A 680 7.42 23.64 1.42
C LEU A 680 8.36 22.59 2.04
N LEU A 681 8.06 21.30 1.86
CA LEU A 681 8.88 20.19 2.33
C LEU A 681 10.27 20.25 1.69
N LEU A 682 10.37 20.37 0.36
CA LEU A 682 11.66 20.48 -0.32
C LEU A 682 12.45 21.71 0.15
N LYS A 683 11.78 22.85 0.36
CA LYS A 683 12.44 24.07 0.86
C LYS A 683 13.04 23.86 2.26
N GLN A 684 12.30 23.22 3.17
CA GLN A 684 12.78 22.97 4.54
C GLN A 684 13.79 21.83 4.59
N ALA A 685 13.60 20.76 3.83
CA ALA A 685 14.58 19.68 3.72
C ALA A 685 15.94 20.20 3.25
N ARG A 686 15.97 21.12 2.27
CA ARG A 686 17.20 21.81 1.85
C ARG A 686 17.85 22.59 2.98
N SER A 687 17.08 23.37 3.74
CA SER A 687 17.61 24.20 4.83
C SER A 687 18.20 23.35 5.97
N MET A 688 17.68 22.13 6.14
CA MET A 688 18.10 21.17 7.16
C MET A 688 19.14 20.15 6.65
N GLY A 689 19.54 20.21 5.37
CA GLY A 689 20.53 19.28 4.80
C GLY A 689 20.00 17.86 4.60
N CYS A 690 18.70 17.70 4.34
CA CYS A 690 18.01 16.44 4.09
C CYS A 690 17.72 16.18 2.59
N THR A 691 18.34 16.94 1.69
CA THR A 691 18.30 16.67 0.25
C THR A 691 19.67 16.20 -0.24
N PHE A 692 19.64 15.26 -1.19
CA PHE A 692 20.84 14.73 -1.84
C PHE A 692 20.83 15.12 -3.31
N SER A 693 22.00 15.44 -3.89
CA SER A 693 22.10 15.82 -5.30
C SER A 693 23.01 14.85 -6.05
N SER A 694 22.52 14.30 -7.16
CA SER A 694 23.29 13.51 -8.12
C SER A 694 22.95 13.95 -9.53
N ASP A 695 23.97 14.08 -10.40
CA ASP A 695 23.80 14.43 -11.82
C ASP A 695 22.94 15.69 -12.11
N GLY A 696 22.97 16.66 -11.18
CA GLY A 696 22.20 17.90 -11.29
C GLY A 696 20.72 17.78 -10.93
N VAL A 697 20.28 16.60 -10.50
CA VAL A 697 18.94 16.33 -9.97
C VAL A 697 19.01 16.25 -8.45
N GLU A 698 18.01 16.84 -7.78
CA GLU A 698 17.88 16.81 -6.34
C GLU A 698 16.82 15.78 -5.93
N TYR A 699 17.16 15.00 -4.91
CA TYR A 699 16.37 13.91 -4.37
C TYR A 699 16.11 14.10 -2.88
N ILE A 700 14.96 13.59 -2.44
CA ILE A 700 14.54 13.51 -1.05
C ILE A 700 14.07 12.08 -0.75
N ASN A 701 14.34 11.60 0.45
CA ASN A 701 13.77 10.35 0.97
C ASN A 701 12.98 10.69 2.22
N VAL A 702 11.69 10.33 2.23
CA VAL A 702 10.71 10.68 3.27
C VAL A 702 10.22 9.40 3.95
N PRO A 703 10.95 8.85 4.93
CA PRO A 703 10.54 7.66 5.66
C PRO A 703 9.20 7.79 6.38
N ILE A 704 8.95 8.93 7.05
CA ILE A 704 7.81 9.09 7.96
C ILE A 704 7.11 10.41 7.68
N ALA A 705 5.78 10.37 7.59
CA ALA A 705 4.91 11.53 7.57
C ALA A 705 3.86 11.42 8.67
N PHE A 706 3.58 12.54 9.35
CA PHE A 706 2.45 12.70 10.26
C PHE A 706 1.46 13.65 9.62
N TYR A 707 0.20 13.21 9.50
CA TYR A 707 -0.84 14.06 8.96
C TYR A 707 -1.05 15.27 9.88
N GLY A 708 -1.20 16.44 9.25
CA GLY A 708 -1.56 17.69 9.89
C GLY A 708 -3.01 18.07 9.62
N GLY A 709 -3.34 19.34 9.84
CA GLY A 709 -4.70 19.84 9.81
C GLY A 709 -5.41 19.63 11.14
N GLY A 710 -5.59 18.37 11.55
CA GLY A 710 -6.00 18.00 12.90
C GLY A 710 -4.84 17.67 13.82
N LEU A 711 -5.13 17.53 15.12
CA LEU A 711 -4.12 17.15 16.11
C LEU A 711 -3.65 15.71 15.87
N ASN A 712 -2.34 15.53 15.71
CA ASN A 712 -1.70 14.24 15.62
C ASN A 712 -0.74 14.05 16.81
N LEU A 713 -1.14 13.20 17.75
CA LEU A 713 -0.32 12.83 18.91
C LEU A 713 0.38 11.48 18.74
N SER A 714 0.33 10.91 17.53
CA SER A 714 0.96 9.62 17.26
C SER A 714 2.48 9.73 17.38
N THR A 715 3.14 8.63 17.75
CA THR A 715 4.58 8.63 18.02
C THR A 715 5.30 7.54 17.25
N VAL A 716 6.57 7.82 16.91
CA VAL A 716 7.49 6.84 16.35
C VAL A 716 8.71 6.72 17.27
N ASP A 717 8.92 5.54 17.81
CA ASP A 717 10.11 5.19 18.57
C ASP A 717 11.14 4.53 17.65
N ILE A 718 12.34 5.11 17.58
CA ILE A 718 13.46 4.61 16.76
C ILE A 718 14.63 4.16 17.64
N SER A 719 14.42 3.99 18.95
CA SER A 719 15.49 3.73 19.90
C SER A 719 16.26 2.43 19.60
N LEU A 720 15.57 1.41 19.08
CA LEU A 720 16.09 0.10 18.70
C LEU A 720 16.38 -0.05 17.20
N LEU A 721 16.26 1.02 16.42
CA LEU A 721 16.57 1.02 14.99
C LEU A 721 18.08 1.08 14.76
N GLU A 722 18.60 0.20 13.91
CA GLU A 722 19.98 0.28 13.42
C GLU A 722 20.15 1.45 12.45
N ASN A 723 21.30 2.13 12.53
CA ASN A 723 21.61 3.31 11.71
C ASN A 723 20.57 4.45 11.84
N LYS A 724 19.91 4.57 13.01
CA LYS A 724 18.92 5.62 13.28
C LYS A 724 19.46 7.04 13.12
N GLU A 725 20.78 7.23 13.19
CA GLU A 725 21.43 8.52 12.95
C GLU A 725 21.29 9.02 11.51
N GLN A 726 20.89 8.16 10.57
CA GLN A 726 20.58 8.53 9.19
C GLN A 726 19.24 9.26 9.06
N LEU A 727 18.33 9.12 10.04
CA LEU A 727 17.10 9.90 10.10
C LEU A 727 17.41 11.31 10.62
N GLY A 728 16.85 12.32 9.93
CA GLY A 728 16.93 13.72 10.32
C GLY A 728 15.93 14.07 11.43
N ASP A 729 15.98 15.33 11.86
CA ASP A 729 14.98 15.88 12.77
C ASP A 729 13.64 16.12 12.05
N ASN A 730 12.57 16.28 12.83
CA ASN A 730 11.23 16.56 12.29
C ASN A 730 11.21 17.89 11.52
N ILE A 731 10.58 17.85 10.33
CA ILE A 731 10.31 19.01 9.48
C ILE A 731 8.83 19.37 9.59
N SER A 732 8.56 20.56 10.14
CA SER A 732 7.21 21.09 10.30
C SER A 732 6.78 21.92 9.08
N ILE A 733 5.67 21.51 8.46
CA ILE A 733 5.04 22.19 7.33
C ILE A 733 3.70 22.75 7.77
N ASN A 734 3.69 24.06 7.98
CA ASN A 734 2.53 24.78 8.49
C ASN A 734 1.90 25.66 7.39
N PHE A 735 0.78 25.21 6.81
CA PHE A 735 0.06 25.98 5.79
C PHE A 735 -0.50 27.29 6.31
N LEU A 736 -0.87 27.36 7.59
CA LEU A 736 -1.35 28.59 8.18
C LEU A 736 -0.28 29.69 8.03
N ASN A 737 0.99 29.37 8.23
CA ASN A 737 2.07 30.36 8.05
C ASN A 737 2.23 30.82 6.60
N GLU A 738 2.01 29.94 5.63
CA GLU A 738 2.13 30.25 4.20
C GLU A 738 1.01 31.20 3.74
N TYR A 739 -0.21 31.00 4.26
CA TYR A 739 -1.39 31.77 3.84
C TYR A 739 -1.69 33.00 4.69
N MET A 740 -0.73 33.48 5.48
CA MET A 740 -0.90 34.64 6.37
C MET A 740 -0.70 36.00 5.67
N THR A 741 -0.90 36.07 4.36
CA THR A 741 -0.74 37.30 3.59
C THR A 741 -2.06 38.11 3.59
N PRO A 742 -2.02 39.41 3.99
CA PRO A 742 -3.17 40.31 3.86
C PRO A 742 -3.54 40.51 2.39
N SER A 743 -4.83 40.72 2.08
CA SER A 743 -5.24 40.88 0.70
C SER A 743 -4.88 42.26 0.14
N ASP A 744 -4.40 42.29 -1.11
CA ASP A 744 -4.12 43.54 -1.81
C ASP A 744 -5.43 44.20 -2.23
N VAL A 745 -5.81 45.26 -1.51
CA VAL A 745 -7.14 45.88 -1.60
C VAL A 745 -7.29 46.61 -2.93
N GLY A 746 -7.88 45.95 -3.93
CA GLY A 746 -8.19 46.56 -5.23
C GLY A 746 -8.27 45.59 -6.41
N ASN A 747 -7.70 44.38 -6.29
CA ASN A 747 -7.73 43.36 -7.33
C ASN A 747 -8.64 42.18 -6.95
N ILE A 748 -9.83 42.14 -7.53
CA ILE A 748 -10.84 41.08 -7.32
C ILE A 748 -10.25 39.68 -7.61
N MET A 749 -9.40 39.56 -8.64
CA MET A 749 -8.81 38.28 -9.03
C MET A 749 -7.78 37.79 -8.01
N SER A 750 -6.97 38.70 -7.45
CA SER A 750 -6.05 38.37 -6.36
C SER A 750 -6.80 37.94 -5.10
N GLN A 751 -7.91 38.60 -4.78
CA GLN A 751 -8.76 38.26 -3.64
C GLN A 751 -9.42 36.88 -3.80
N MET A 752 -9.90 36.54 -5.00
CA MET A 752 -10.47 35.23 -5.28
C MET A 752 -9.42 34.11 -5.14
N LYS A 753 -8.20 34.33 -5.65
CA LYS A 753 -7.09 33.39 -5.48
C LYS A 753 -6.79 33.14 -4.00
N GLU A 754 -6.64 34.20 -3.20
CA GLU A 754 -6.39 34.09 -1.75
C GLU A 754 -7.48 33.32 -1.00
N VAL A 755 -8.75 33.57 -1.31
CA VAL A 755 -9.87 32.81 -0.71
C VAL A 755 -9.76 31.33 -1.05
N MET A 756 -9.49 30.97 -2.31
CA MET A 756 -9.36 29.57 -2.72
C MET A 756 -8.22 28.84 -2.00
N LEU A 757 -7.07 29.50 -1.80
CA LEU A 757 -5.94 28.90 -1.08
C LEU A 757 -6.24 28.73 0.42
N LYS A 758 -6.84 29.76 1.04
CA LYS A 758 -7.17 29.74 2.47
C LYS A 758 -8.31 28.77 2.80
N CYS A 759 -9.25 28.55 1.88
CA CYS A 759 -10.35 27.59 2.04
C CYS A 759 -9.86 26.18 2.40
N VAL A 760 -8.68 25.78 1.91
CA VAL A 760 -8.08 24.49 2.24
C VAL A 760 -7.81 24.38 3.74
N THR A 761 -7.12 25.36 4.32
CA THR A 761 -6.74 25.35 5.74
C THR A 761 -7.91 25.41 6.71
N ILE A 762 -9.03 26.02 6.31
CA ILE A 762 -10.21 26.06 7.17
C ILE A 762 -10.99 24.73 7.18
N VAL A 763 -10.78 23.89 6.16
CA VAL A 763 -11.34 22.53 6.05
C VAL A 763 -10.39 21.53 6.70
N THR A 764 -9.11 21.56 6.33
CA THR A 764 -8.11 20.62 6.87
C THR A 764 -7.84 20.87 8.35
N GLY A 765 -7.84 22.15 8.74
CA GLY A 765 -7.43 22.64 10.05
C GLY A 765 -6.02 23.24 10.02
N PHE A 766 -5.57 23.71 11.19
CA PHE A 766 -4.41 24.59 11.33
C PHE A 766 -3.17 23.92 11.95
N GLU A 767 -3.27 22.65 12.35
CA GLU A 767 -2.11 21.90 12.82
C GLU A 767 -1.12 21.64 11.68
N PRO A 768 0.20 21.68 11.94
CA PRO A 768 1.20 21.43 10.91
C PRO A 768 1.25 19.95 10.51
N PHE A 769 1.66 19.70 9.28
CA PHE A 769 2.15 18.37 8.88
C PHE A 769 3.60 18.22 9.33
N GLU A 770 3.99 17.04 9.80
CA GLU A 770 5.36 16.77 10.21
C GLU A 770 5.96 15.66 9.36
N PHE A 771 7.24 15.78 9.03
CA PHE A 771 7.96 14.79 8.21
C PHE A 771 9.31 14.47 8.81
N VAL A 772 9.74 13.22 8.70
CA VAL A 772 11.12 12.79 8.95
C VAL A 772 11.73 12.43 7.61
N CYS A 773 12.88 13.02 7.30
CA CYS A 773 13.63 12.76 6.07
C CYS A 773 14.95 12.07 6.39
N VAL A 774 15.49 11.29 5.44
CA VAL A 774 16.87 10.82 5.53
C VAL A 774 17.82 12.00 5.34
N ARG A 775 18.96 12.01 6.03
CA ARG A 775 20.01 13.02 5.85
C ARG A 775 20.52 13.02 4.40
N GLY A 776 20.90 14.18 3.89
CA GLY A 776 21.32 14.40 2.50
C GLY A 776 22.70 13.85 2.13
N ASN A 777 23.11 12.71 2.69
CA ASN A 777 24.41 12.07 2.45
C ASN A 777 24.36 10.97 1.38
N GLY A 778 23.18 10.69 0.81
CA GLY A 778 22.99 9.66 -0.22
C GLY A 778 22.91 8.24 0.34
N TYR A 779 22.66 8.06 1.64
CA TYR A 779 22.48 6.75 2.26
C TYR A 779 21.35 5.96 1.57
N TRP A 780 21.67 4.82 0.95
CA TRP A 780 20.79 4.00 0.09
C TRP A 780 20.27 4.68 -1.20
N PHE A 781 20.88 5.78 -1.65
CA PHE A 781 20.53 6.37 -2.94
C PHE A 781 20.88 5.42 -4.09
N ASP A 782 19.96 5.25 -5.05
CA ASP A 782 20.08 4.34 -6.21
C ASP A 782 20.37 2.87 -5.82
N GLN A 783 19.94 2.47 -4.63
CA GLN A 783 19.99 1.11 -4.14
C GLN A 783 18.59 0.50 -4.11
N THR A 784 18.52 -0.82 -4.23
CA THR A 784 17.29 -1.59 -4.12
C THR A 784 17.36 -2.62 -3.00
N PRO A 785 16.23 -3.04 -2.42
CA PRO A 785 16.22 -4.11 -1.44
C PRO A 785 16.71 -5.44 -2.04
N ASP A 786 17.65 -6.12 -1.36
CA ASP A 786 18.03 -7.50 -1.69
C ASP A 786 17.20 -8.47 -0.84
N VAL A 787 16.31 -9.25 -1.48
CA VAL A 787 15.46 -10.22 -0.75
C VAL A 787 16.29 -11.36 -0.15
N GLN A 788 17.53 -11.56 -0.60
CA GLN A 788 18.44 -12.52 0.02
C GLN A 788 18.73 -12.18 1.49
N ASP A 789 18.75 -10.89 1.86
CA ASP A 789 18.89 -10.48 3.25
C ASP A 789 17.71 -10.99 4.09
N LEU A 790 16.48 -10.89 3.56
CA LEU A 790 15.28 -11.39 4.24
C LEU A 790 15.31 -12.92 4.38
N ILE A 791 15.74 -13.64 3.35
CA ILE A 791 15.92 -15.10 3.40
C ILE A 791 16.95 -15.50 4.47
N ASN A 792 18.04 -14.74 4.59
CA ASN A 792 19.09 -15.01 5.58
C ASN A 792 18.60 -14.74 7.01
N ASN A 793 17.91 -13.61 7.21
CA ASN A 793 17.28 -13.28 8.49
C ASN A 793 16.28 -14.37 8.94
N ALA A 794 15.46 -14.89 8.01
CA ALA A 794 14.50 -15.97 8.31
C ALA A 794 15.18 -17.28 8.75
N LYS A 795 16.45 -17.49 8.40
CA LYS A 795 17.27 -18.63 8.85
C LYS A 795 17.96 -18.38 10.20
N GLY A 796 17.85 -17.17 10.77
CA GLY A 796 18.56 -16.76 11.98
C GLY A 796 20.05 -16.51 11.76
N VAL A 797 20.45 -16.09 10.55
CA VAL A 797 21.85 -15.83 10.14
C VAL A 797 22.18 -14.34 10.14
#